data_AF-A0A9W7EEN6-F1
#
_entry.id   AF-A0A9W7EEN6-F1
#
_cell.length_a   1.000
_cell.length_b   1.000
_cell.length_c   1.000
_cell.angle_alpha   90.00
_cell.angle_beta   90.00
_cell.angle_gamma   90.00
#
_symmetry.space_group_name_H-M   'P 1'
#
loop_
_entity.id
_entity.type
_entity.pdbx_description
1 polymer ?
#
loop_
_entity_poly.entity_id
_entity_poly.type
_entity_poly.pdbx_seq_one_letter_code
_entity_poly.pdbx_strand_id
1 'polypeptide(L)'
;MATSFAMQSLTYDGDVNPEKRRLDPKAYGMIPDQNRILVFVLMMVISACTMASQIFNVILLRKMGFVVLVLYFVIPMLLFFARKLLRRGDFYPANIPLLPIVLWHIIGKTTTDFTAWMAVTQPKFMGGAGYTGNLIFNQCATFVVAAVYLGGGSGGGLNGEVVWPFVVASNGILAICFVLFFLSINRSHVSTFFSLESGADQAERLFYKRAEPDVKLRYTIMHHESWCAHFRDDVKAYVQDNVLDWLEEKPLWWSDLLLANIPDDMLEGRVVALRAKRALELGDKASRGRRNSMSLGMSLGIEEVEEEEEEEEEDNEDVEVGGGRKYVLSTTPSSIVSLYNPTVPDTSHPIQCYGTYQSGCPIVDLSIKKGNQEFASTGLNGPYRDCTVLIHDVTKSGFPPSSINTKALKEKDLGVGVRKLNNTKTGHTPPQGFLEVPGVACLDYADGGDVLFTGGYDGRVLGWDLRQRNSFAIEVCKGNGVADVKYWDGRIVVGRTEGDLDVFDCRFERCCLEKHVVQGRPGLSKLEVLEDQGLAVAYYLDGVVRMIDVGGVGGGEVGGRVVEPSMVYGGGHKGETLSLLRASVVDSGRLMVAGNEGEGGGASVYDVKTGEARGRVGTGKGKACWVSAAGEGKEEIAVGGYGCKGTIWRVR
;
A
#
# COMPACT_ATOMS: atom_id res chain seq x y z
N MET A 1 24.11 -8.88 -11.28
CA MET A 1 23.02 -9.86 -11.14
C MET A 1 21.77 -9.28 -10.48
N ALA A 2 21.85 -8.62 -9.31
CA ALA A 2 20.68 -8.01 -8.66
C ALA A 2 19.92 -7.01 -9.57
N THR A 3 20.64 -6.14 -10.30
CA THR A 3 20.04 -5.20 -11.26
C THR A 3 19.36 -5.91 -12.42
N SER A 4 20.01 -6.93 -13.01
CA SER A 4 19.43 -7.76 -14.07
C SER A 4 18.15 -8.46 -13.62
N PHE A 5 18.15 -9.01 -12.40
CA PHE A 5 16.97 -9.62 -11.81
C PHE A 5 15.85 -8.59 -11.66
N ALA A 6 16.11 -7.44 -11.05
CA ALA A 6 15.09 -6.39 -10.85
C ALA A 6 14.45 -5.93 -12.17
N MET A 7 15.26 -5.66 -13.21
CA MET A 7 14.75 -5.17 -14.50
C MET A 7 13.94 -6.22 -15.25
N GLN A 8 14.38 -7.48 -15.23
CA GLN A 8 13.64 -8.55 -15.90
C GLN A 8 12.40 -8.98 -15.12
N SER A 9 12.41 -8.92 -13.79
CA SER A 9 11.21 -9.11 -12.96
C SER A 9 10.15 -8.04 -13.26
N LEU A 10 10.54 -6.77 -13.39
CA LEU A 10 9.59 -5.71 -13.80
C LEU A 10 8.96 -5.98 -15.17
N THR A 11 9.75 -6.52 -16.11
CA THR A 11 9.23 -6.89 -17.44
C THR A 11 8.30 -8.11 -17.33
N TYR A 12 8.68 -9.12 -16.56
CA TYR A 12 7.91 -10.34 -16.33
C TYR A 12 6.56 -10.03 -15.68
N ASP A 13 6.56 -9.28 -14.59
CA ASP A 13 5.35 -8.88 -13.86
C ASP A 13 4.43 -8.04 -14.75
N GLY A 14 5.01 -7.12 -15.52
CA GLY A 14 4.27 -6.32 -16.48
C GLY A 14 3.64 -7.15 -17.59
N ASP A 15 4.36 -8.12 -18.13
CA ASP A 15 3.92 -8.94 -19.26
C ASP A 15 2.91 -10.01 -18.86
N VAL A 16 3.00 -10.56 -17.65
CA VAL A 16 2.08 -11.60 -17.14
C VAL A 16 0.79 -11.02 -16.55
N ASN A 17 0.75 -9.72 -16.23
CA ASN A 17 -0.41 -9.08 -15.65
C ASN A 17 -1.65 -9.15 -16.58
N PRO A 18 -2.78 -9.76 -16.14
CA PRO A 18 -3.98 -9.93 -16.96
C PRO A 18 -4.60 -8.60 -17.42
N GLU A 19 -4.60 -7.58 -16.56
CA GLU A 19 -5.14 -6.26 -16.88
C GLU A 19 -4.32 -5.61 -17.98
N LYS A 20 -2.98 -5.64 -17.90
CA LYS A 20 -2.10 -5.08 -18.93
C LYS A 20 -2.22 -5.80 -20.27
N ARG A 21 -2.37 -7.13 -20.25
CA ARG A 21 -2.67 -7.95 -21.45
C ARG A 21 -4.03 -7.58 -22.05
N ARG A 22 -5.05 -7.30 -21.23
CA ARG A 22 -6.36 -6.81 -21.70
C ARG A 22 -6.22 -5.43 -22.32
N LEU A 23 -5.48 -4.52 -21.70
CA LEU A 23 -5.33 -3.15 -22.16
C LEU A 23 -4.61 -3.07 -23.53
N ASP A 24 -3.38 -3.60 -23.63
CA ASP A 24 -2.63 -3.66 -24.90
C ASP A 24 -1.99 -5.04 -25.14
N PRO A 25 -2.70 -5.98 -25.78
CA PRO A 25 -2.25 -7.35 -26.02
C PRO A 25 -1.15 -7.43 -27.07
N LYS A 26 -0.93 -6.36 -27.85
CA LYS A 26 0.22 -6.27 -28.75
C LYS A 26 1.49 -5.95 -27.96
N ALA A 27 1.38 -5.13 -26.91
CA ALA A 27 2.52 -4.70 -26.10
C ALA A 27 2.81 -5.61 -24.90
N TYR A 28 1.84 -6.39 -24.44
CA TYR A 28 1.95 -7.33 -23.32
C TYR A 28 1.44 -8.73 -23.73
N GLY A 29 1.99 -9.77 -23.12
CA GLY A 29 1.70 -11.17 -23.44
C GLY A 29 2.75 -11.85 -24.30
N MET A 30 3.98 -11.34 -24.30
CA MET A 30 5.13 -11.98 -24.95
C MET A 30 5.49 -13.32 -24.29
N ILE A 31 5.34 -13.40 -22.97
CA ILE A 31 5.67 -14.58 -22.17
C ILE A 31 4.50 -15.57 -22.28
N PRO A 32 4.74 -16.77 -22.84
CA PRO A 32 3.72 -17.80 -23.00
C PRO A 32 3.17 -18.27 -21.66
N ASP A 33 1.96 -18.84 -21.65
CA ASP A 33 1.37 -19.33 -20.41
C ASP A 33 2.07 -20.60 -19.88
N GLN A 34 2.61 -21.39 -20.79
CA GLN A 34 3.45 -22.57 -20.51
C GLN A 34 4.94 -22.19 -20.55
N ASN A 35 5.79 -22.84 -19.76
CA ASN A 35 7.25 -22.62 -19.75
C ASN A 35 7.69 -21.17 -19.43
N ARG A 36 6.89 -20.42 -18.66
CA ARG A 36 7.20 -19.04 -18.21
C ARG A 36 8.58 -18.90 -17.58
N ILE A 37 8.99 -19.90 -16.80
CA ILE A 37 10.28 -19.93 -16.10
C ILE A 37 11.45 -19.94 -17.10
N LEU A 38 11.33 -20.71 -18.20
CA LEU A 38 12.37 -20.78 -19.23
C LEU A 38 12.60 -19.40 -19.85
N VAL A 39 11.52 -18.72 -20.25
CA VAL A 39 11.61 -17.38 -20.84
C VAL A 39 12.21 -16.38 -19.84
N PHE A 40 11.78 -16.43 -18.58
CA PHE A 40 12.33 -15.58 -17.53
C PHE A 40 13.84 -15.82 -17.30
N VAL A 41 14.28 -17.07 -17.27
CA VAL A 41 15.70 -17.42 -17.15
C VAL A 41 16.49 -16.94 -18.37
N LEU A 42 15.98 -17.14 -19.58
CA LEU A 42 16.60 -16.62 -20.81
C LEU A 42 16.76 -15.10 -20.78
N MET A 43 15.72 -14.37 -20.34
CA MET A 43 15.79 -12.92 -20.15
C MET A 43 16.88 -12.50 -19.15
N MET A 44 17.01 -13.23 -18.04
CA MET A 44 18.05 -12.96 -17.04
C MET A 44 19.47 -13.23 -17.58
N VAL A 45 19.67 -14.34 -18.31
CA VAL A 45 20.97 -14.67 -18.91
C VAL A 45 21.35 -13.64 -19.97
N ILE A 46 20.40 -13.25 -20.84
CA ILE A 46 20.60 -12.17 -21.82
C ILE A 46 21.08 -10.88 -21.13
N SER A 47 20.41 -10.52 -20.03
CA SER A 47 20.75 -9.33 -19.25
C SER A 47 22.14 -9.44 -18.61
N ALA A 48 22.47 -10.59 -18.02
CA ALA A 48 23.75 -10.82 -17.39
C ALA A 48 24.91 -10.79 -18.39
N CYS A 49 24.75 -11.43 -19.56
CA CYS A 49 25.74 -11.41 -20.64
C CYS A 49 25.95 -9.98 -21.18
N THR A 50 24.87 -9.24 -21.42
CA THR A 50 24.96 -7.85 -21.90
C THR A 50 25.69 -6.97 -20.87
N MET A 51 25.40 -7.15 -19.59
CA MET A 51 26.04 -6.41 -18.51
C MET A 51 27.53 -6.74 -18.41
N ALA A 52 27.89 -8.01 -18.55
CA ALA A 52 29.29 -8.44 -18.58
C ALA A 52 30.04 -7.81 -19.76
N SER A 53 29.45 -7.83 -20.97
CA SER A 53 30.03 -7.19 -22.17
C SER A 53 30.25 -5.69 -21.98
N GLN A 54 29.28 -4.97 -21.39
CA GLN A 54 29.42 -3.53 -21.16
C GLN A 54 30.43 -3.18 -20.07
N ILE A 55 30.46 -3.93 -18.96
CA ILE A 55 31.48 -3.75 -17.92
C ILE A 55 32.87 -3.98 -18.50
N PHE A 56 33.03 -5.00 -19.35
CA PHE A 56 34.29 -5.27 -20.03
C PHE A 56 34.69 -4.13 -20.97
N ASN A 57 33.76 -3.60 -21.76
CA ASN A 57 34.01 -2.41 -22.60
C ASN A 57 34.49 -1.22 -21.77
N VAL A 58 33.85 -0.96 -20.62
CA VAL A 58 34.26 0.12 -19.70
C VAL A 58 35.69 -0.06 -19.21
N ILE A 59 36.09 -1.29 -18.85
CA ILE A 59 37.45 -1.59 -18.39
C ILE A 59 38.47 -1.32 -19.50
N LEU A 60 38.20 -1.78 -20.73
CA LEU A 60 39.10 -1.58 -21.87
C LEU A 60 39.21 -0.10 -22.24
N LEU A 61 38.08 0.59 -22.38
CA LEU A 61 38.02 2.01 -22.70
C LEU A 61 38.70 2.86 -21.63
N ARG A 62 38.53 2.54 -20.34
CA ARG A 62 39.20 3.24 -19.25
C ARG A 62 40.72 3.13 -19.29
N LYS A 63 41.24 2.00 -19.81
CA LYS A 63 42.68 1.79 -20.06
C LYS A 63 43.18 2.58 -21.27
N MET A 64 42.35 2.76 -22.30
CA MET A 64 42.69 3.57 -23.49
C MET A 64 42.68 5.07 -23.20
N GLY A 65 41.86 5.52 -22.25
CA GLY A 65 41.82 6.90 -21.79
C GLY A 65 40.43 7.35 -21.36
N PHE A 66 40.36 8.26 -20.41
CA PHE A 66 39.10 8.76 -19.87
C PHE A 66 38.25 9.48 -20.94
N VAL A 67 38.87 10.22 -21.86
CA VAL A 67 38.16 10.91 -22.95
C VAL A 67 37.46 9.93 -23.88
N VAL A 68 38.13 8.82 -24.25
CA VAL A 68 37.55 7.78 -25.12
C VAL A 68 36.35 7.11 -24.44
N LEU A 69 36.47 6.83 -23.14
CA LEU A 69 35.38 6.31 -22.32
C LEU A 69 34.16 7.24 -22.30
N VAL A 70 34.37 8.55 -22.10
CA VAL A 70 33.28 9.53 -22.08
C VAL A 70 32.61 9.61 -23.46
N LEU A 71 33.38 9.68 -24.54
CA LEU A 71 32.84 9.73 -25.91
C LEU A 71 32.00 8.49 -26.24
N TYR A 72 32.42 7.30 -25.79
CA TYR A 72 31.68 6.06 -25.97
C TYR A 72 30.26 6.11 -25.41
N PHE A 73 30.03 6.75 -24.25
CA PHE A 73 28.70 6.88 -23.68
C PHE A 73 27.93 8.09 -24.22
N VAL A 74 28.62 9.21 -24.44
CA VAL A 74 27.97 10.47 -24.85
C VAL A 74 27.47 10.41 -26.29
N ILE A 75 28.25 9.86 -27.23
CA ILE A 75 27.85 9.85 -28.66
C ILE A 75 26.56 9.05 -28.89
N PRO A 76 26.41 7.79 -28.42
CA PRO A 76 25.18 7.03 -28.61
C PRO A 76 23.99 7.65 -27.86
N MET A 77 24.24 8.28 -26.70
CA MET A 77 23.21 9.01 -25.96
C MET A 77 22.71 10.20 -26.78
N LEU A 78 23.59 11.01 -27.36
CA LEU A 78 23.22 12.13 -28.23
C LEU A 78 22.45 11.65 -29.47
N LEU A 79 22.85 10.54 -30.09
CA LEU A 79 22.12 9.95 -31.22
C LEU A 79 20.72 9.47 -30.82
N PHE A 80 20.58 8.89 -29.62
CA PHE A 80 19.28 8.50 -29.07
C PHE A 80 18.37 9.72 -28.86
N PHE A 81 18.88 10.79 -28.26
CA PHE A 81 18.15 12.05 -28.11
C PHE A 81 17.80 12.68 -29.45
N ALA A 82 18.73 12.72 -30.42
CA ALA A 82 18.49 13.24 -31.76
C ALA A 82 17.38 12.46 -32.48
N ARG A 83 17.40 11.12 -32.42
CA ARG A 83 16.33 10.27 -32.96
C ARG A 83 14.98 10.61 -32.33
N LYS A 84 14.91 10.72 -31.00
CA LYS A 84 13.66 11.04 -30.32
C LYS A 84 13.14 12.44 -30.64
N LEU A 85 14.04 13.44 -30.78
CA LEU A 85 13.67 14.78 -31.23
C LEU A 85 13.12 14.79 -32.65
N LEU A 86 13.73 14.02 -33.56
CA LEU A 86 13.28 13.90 -34.96
C LEU A 86 11.90 13.24 -35.09
N ARG A 87 11.53 12.33 -34.18
CA ARG A 87 10.23 11.64 -34.22
C ARG A 87 9.08 12.40 -33.58
N ARG A 88 9.30 13.64 -33.10
CA ARG A 88 8.32 14.65 -32.62
C ARG A 88 7.19 14.22 -31.65
N GLY A 89 7.10 12.96 -31.26
CA GLY A 89 6.09 12.42 -30.34
C GLY A 89 6.67 11.54 -29.23
N ASP A 90 7.93 11.12 -29.25
CA ASP A 90 8.45 10.16 -28.26
C ASP A 90 8.99 10.82 -26.96
N PHE A 91 9.03 12.15 -26.90
CA PHE A 91 9.24 12.90 -25.67
C PHE A 91 7.86 13.19 -25.02
N TYR A 92 7.80 13.23 -23.69
CA TYR A 92 6.68 13.76 -22.87
C TYR A 92 5.58 12.80 -22.40
N PRO A 93 5.39 12.72 -21.07
CA PRO A 93 4.09 12.87 -20.38
C PRO A 93 3.84 14.35 -20.04
N ALA A 94 2.59 14.80 -20.09
CA ALA A 94 2.21 16.20 -19.89
C ALA A 94 2.52 16.72 -18.48
N ASN A 95 2.90 18.00 -18.40
CA ASN A 95 3.14 18.79 -17.18
C ASN A 95 4.39 18.46 -16.34
N ILE A 96 5.33 17.65 -16.86
CA ILE A 96 6.59 17.38 -16.16
C ILE A 96 7.69 18.34 -16.67
N PRO A 97 8.49 18.98 -15.79
CA PRO A 97 9.61 19.83 -16.21
C PRO A 97 10.61 19.06 -17.11
N LEU A 98 11.28 19.77 -18.02
CA LEU A 98 12.20 19.14 -18.99
C LEU A 98 13.28 18.27 -18.33
N LEU A 99 13.84 18.74 -17.21
CA LEU A 99 14.93 18.06 -16.51
C LEU A 99 14.58 16.62 -16.06
N PRO A 100 13.51 16.37 -15.26
CA PRO A 100 13.12 15.01 -14.88
C PRO A 100 12.81 14.10 -16.08
N ILE A 101 12.28 14.63 -17.18
CA ILE A 101 12.06 13.85 -18.41
C ILE A 101 13.38 13.43 -19.02
N VAL A 102 14.33 14.35 -19.16
CA VAL A 102 15.67 14.05 -19.68
C VAL A 102 16.37 13.02 -18.81
N LEU A 103 16.29 13.16 -17.48
CA LEU A 103 16.86 12.18 -16.54
C LEU A 103 16.21 10.80 -16.68
N TRP A 104 14.89 10.73 -16.79
CA TRP A 104 14.17 9.47 -17.01
C TRP A 104 14.65 8.75 -18.28
N HIS A 105 14.86 9.49 -19.36
CA HIS A 105 15.36 8.96 -20.63
C HIS A 105 16.83 8.51 -20.56
N ILE A 106 17.68 9.28 -19.86
CA ILE A 106 19.07 8.89 -19.61
C ILE A 106 19.12 7.59 -18.81
N ILE A 107 18.32 7.49 -17.75
CA ILE A 107 18.23 6.28 -16.91
C ILE A 107 17.75 5.11 -17.77
N GLY A 108 16.62 5.24 -18.47
CA GLY A 108 16.07 4.17 -19.30
C GLY A 108 17.04 3.69 -20.37
N LYS A 109 17.71 4.62 -21.07
CA LYS A 109 18.71 4.29 -22.08
C LYS A 109 19.93 3.57 -21.48
N THR A 110 20.49 4.11 -20.39
CA THR A 110 21.65 3.53 -19.70
C THR A 110 21.33 2.14 -19.16
N THR A 111 20.19 1.98 -18.49
CA THR A 111 19.73 0.68 -18.00
C THR A 111 19.59 -0.31 -19.14
N THR A 112 19.03 0.12 -20.27
CA THR A 112 18.90 -0.76 -21.44
C THR A 112 20.26 -1.18 -22.00
N ASP A 113 21.22 -0.25 -22.03
CA ASP A 113 22.57 -0.55 -22.54
C ASP A 113 23.26 -1.64 -21.72
N PHE A 114 23.15 -1.56 -20.41
CA PHE A 114 23.78 -2.51 -19.51
C PHE A 114 22.99 -3.82 -19.34
N THR A 115 21.66 -3.78 -19.39
CA THR A 115 20.84 -4.92 -18.94
C THR A 115 19.96 -5.53 -20.02
N ALA A 116 19.93 -4.97 -21.23
CA ALA A 116 19.00 -5.37 -22.28
C ALA A 116 17.53 -5.36 -21.80
N TRP A 117 17.16 -4.41 -20.94
CA TRP A 117 15.83 -4.32 -20.33
C TRP A 117 14.70 -4.37 -21.36
N MET A 118 13.92 -5.45 -21.38
CA MET A 118 13.00 -5.74 -22.49
C MET A 118 11.71 -4.91 -22.47
N ALA A 119 11.29 -4.37 -21.32
CA ALA A 119 10.09 -3.53 -21.24
C ALA A 119 10.18 -2.25 -22.10
N VAL A 120 11.39 -1.81 -22.47
CA VAL A 120 11.60 -0.60 -23.30
C VAL A 120 11.34 -0.83 -24.78
N THR A 121 11.05 -2.07 -25.20
CA THR A 121 10.57 -2.42 -26.55
C THR A 121 9.24 -1.75 -26.88
N GLN A 122 8.50 -1.31 -25.86
CA GLN A 122 7.24 -0.61 -26.05
C GLN A 122 7.47 0.75 -26.75
N PRO A 123 6.57 1.17 -27.66
CA PRO A 123 6.69 2.41 -28.43
C PRO A 123 6.93 3.67 -27.58
N LYS A 124 6.24 3.78 -26.44
CA LYS A 124 6.40 4.89 -25.48
C LYS A 124 7.80 5.07 -24.89
N PHE A 125 8.64 4.03 -24.93
CA PHE A 125 10.01 4.10 -24.41
C PHE A 125 11.01 4.26 -25.55
N MET A 126 11.61 3.17 -26.03
CA MET A 126 12.58 3.20 -27.12
C MET A 126 12.00 2.65 -28.43
N GLY A 127 10.90 1.91 -28.33
CA GLY A 127 10.29 1.18 -29.44
C GLY A 127 11.11 -0.04 -29.85
N GLY A 128 10.46 -0.97 -30.54
CA GLY A 128 11.04 -2.23 -30.97
C GLY A 128 12.33 -2.08 -31.75
N ALA A 129 12.24 -1.46 -32.94
CA ALA A 129 13.39 -1.30 -33.82
C ALA A 129 14.52 -0.49 -33.16
N GLY A 130 14.17 0.49 -32.31
CA GLY A 130 15.16 1.25 -31.53
C GLY A 130 15.89 0.37 -30.53
N TYR A 131 15.17 -0.48 -29.80
CA TYR A 131 15.73 -1.46 -28.88
C TYR A 131 16.64 -2.46 -29.57
N THR A 132 16.18 -3.07 -30.66
CA THR A 132 16.95 -4.08 -31.37
C THR A 132 18.20 -3.46 -32.02
N GLY A 133 18.08 -2.27 -32.61
CA GLY A 133 19.23 -1.53 -33.13
C GLY A 133 20.25 -1.17 -32.03
N ASN A 134 19.77 -0.78 -30.85
CA ASN A 134 20.62 -0.50 -29.70
C ASN A 134 21.37 -1.73 -29.20
N LEU A 135 20.69 -2.89 -29.14
CA LEU A 135 21.34 -4.15 -28.79
C LEU A 135 22.43 -4.54 -29.79
N ILE A 136 22.13 -4.48 -31.09
CA ILE A 136 23.11 -4.79 -32.14
C ILE A 136 24.30 -3.86 -32.03
N PHE A 137 24.05 -2.54 -31.88
CA PHE A 137 25.11 -1.56 -31.67
C PHE A 137 25.99 -1.92 -30.48
N ASN A 138 25.39 -2.23 -29.33
CA ASN A 138 26.12 -2.57 -28.10
C ASN A 138 26.97 -3.83 -28.24
N GLN A 139 26.49 -4.85 -28.96
CA GLN A 139 27.28 -6.07 -29.19
C GLN A 139 28.39 -5.85 -30.22
N CYS A 140 28.12 -5.18 -31.34
CA CYS A 140 29.15 -4.80 -32.30
C CYS A 140 30.23 -3.92 -31.65
N ALA A 141 29.82 -3.00 -30.77
CA ALA A 141 30.73 -2.15 -30.05
C ALA A 141 31.72 -2.95 -29.18
N THR A 142 31.31 -4.07 -28.58
CA THR A 142 32.23 -4.93 -27.83
C THR A 142 33.36 -5.49 -28.70
N PHE A 143 33.07 -5.90 -29.94
CA PHE A 143 34.13 -6.32 -30.88
C PHE A 143 35.02 -5.16 -31.31
N VAL A 144 34.44 -3.99 -31.60
CA VAL A 144 35.19 -2.80 -32.01
C VAL A 144 36.11 -2.31 -30.89
N VAL A 145 35.62 -2.19 -29.66
CA VAL A 145 36.41 -1.77 -28.50
C VAL A 145 37.57 -2.74 -28.26
N ALA A 146 37.33 -4.05 -28.34
CA ALA A 146 38.38 -5.05 -28.23
C ALA A 146 39.45 -4.92 -29.33
N ALA A 147 39.04 -4.73 -30.58
CA ALA A 147 39.95 -4.57 -31.71
C ALA A 147 40.81 -3.31 -31.58
N VAL A 148 40.19 -2.17 -31.24
CA VAL A 148 40.92 -0.90 -31.08
C VAL A 148 41.84 -0.94 -29.87
N TYR A 149 41.43 -1.55 -28.75
CA TYR A 149 42.28 -1.72 -27.57
C TYR A 149 43.55 -2.52 -27.89
N LEU A 150 43.41 -3.63 -28.62
CA LEU A 150 44.55 -4.49 -28.99
C LEU A 150 45.42 -3.88 -30.11
N GLY A 151 44.82 -3.15 -31.06
CA GLY A 151 45.55 -2.50 -32.15
C GLY A 151 46.26 -1.20 -31.76
N GLY A 152 45.79 -0.51 -30.72
CA GLY A 152 46.27 0.82 -30.31
C GLY A 152 47.57 0.84 -29.49
N GLY A 153 48.27 -0.30 -29.33
CA GLY A 153 49.58 -0.36 -28.65
C GLY A 153 49.58 0.10 -27.18
N SER A 154 48.41 0.19 -26.53
CA SER A 154 48.27 0.62 -25.13
C SER A 154 48.84 -0.46 -24.19
N GLY A 155 50.14 -0.35 -23.89
CA GLY A 155 50.96 -1.34 -23.19
C GLY A 155 50.67 -1.56 -21.71
N GLY A 156 49.46 -1.99 -21.33
CA GLY A 156 49.18 -2.21 -19.91
C GLY A 156 47.95 -3.04 -19.57
N GLY A 157 47.94 -4.33 -19.89
CA GLY A 157 47.52 -5.31 -18.87
C GLY A 157 46.62 -6.48 -19.29
N LEU A 158 46.01 -6.49 -20.47
CA LEU A 158 45.18 -7.62 -20.94
C LEU A 158 45.61 -8.02 -22.35
N ASN A 159 45.99 -9.28 -22.53
CA ASN A 159 46.44 -9.82 -23.82
C ASN A 159 45.25 -10.27 -24.68
N GLY A 160 45.48 -10.36 -25.99
CA GLY A 160 44.49 -10.86 -26.94
C GLY A 160 43.96 -12.25 -26.62
N GLU A 161 44.79 -13.09 -25.97
CA GLU A 161 44.43 -14.44 -25.50
C GLU A 161 43.34 -14.44 -24.41
N VAL A 162 43.14 -13.33 -23.70
CA VAL A 162 42.06 -13.19 -22.70
C VAL A 162 40.88 -12.42 -23.31
N VAL A 163 41.18 -11.35 -24.05
CA VAL A 163 40.18 -10.45 -24.62
C VAL A 163 39.30 -11.16 -25.65
N TRP A 164 39.89 -11.83 -26.64
CA TRP A 164 39.11 -12.45 -27.71
C TRP A 164 38.23 -13.60 -27.24
N PRO A 165 38.72 -14.56 -26.43
CA PRO A 165 37.86 -15.63 -25.93
C PRO A 165 36.70 -15.10 -25.09
N PHE A 166 36.92 -14.09 -24.24
CA PHE A 166 35.83 -13.48 -23.47
C PHE A 166 34.78 -12.85 -24.40
N VAL A 167 35.21 -12.03 -25.38
CA VAL A 167 34.30 -11.36 -26.31
C VAL A 167 33.50 -12.37 -27.13
N VAL A 168 34.15 -13.39 -27.69
CA VAL A 168 33.49 -14.42 -28.50
C VAL A 168 32.55 -15.27 -27.65
N ALA A 169 32.96 -15.69 -26.46
CA ALA A 169 32.12 -16.51 -25.58
C ALA A 169 30.89 -15.75 -25.07
N SER A 170 31.08 -14.52 -24.57
CA SER A 170 29.98 -13.70 -24.04
C SER A 170 28.94 -13.36 -25.12
N ASN A 171 29.38 -12.97 -26.32
CA ASN A 171 28.50 -12.68 -27.45
C ASN A 171 27.87 -13.94 -28.05
N GLY A 172 28.60 -15.06 -28.08
CA GLY A 172 28.09 -16.34 -28.55
C GLY A 172 26.98 -16.88 -27.66
N ILE A 173 27.18 -16.88 -26.35
CA ILE A 173 26.14 -17.26 -25.37
C ILE A 173 24.92 -16.35 -25.51
N LEU A 174 25.14 -15.04 -25.61
CA LEU A 174 24.07 -14.07 -25.80
C LEU A 174 23.25 -14.36 -27.08
N ALA A 175 23.92 -14.61 -28.20
CA ALA A 175 23.26 -14.93 -29.48
C ALA A 175 22.43 -16.21 -29.39
N ILE A 176 22.97 -17.26 -28.77
CA ILE A 176 22.25 -18.51 -28.53
C ILE A 176 21.02 -18.25 -27.64
N CYS A 177 21.18 -17.48 -26.56
CA CYS A 177 20.06 -17.15 -25.67
C CYS A 177 18.98 -16.31 -26.37
N PHE A 178 19.33 -15.37 -27.26
CA PHE A 178 18.35 -14.64 -28.07
C PHE A 178 17.61 -15.55 -29.04
N VAL A 179 18.31 -16.48 -29.70
CA VAL A 179 17.66 -17.48 -30.57
C VAL A 179 16.66 -18.31 -29.77
N LEU A 180 17.09 -18.89 -28.65
CA LEU A 180 16.20 -19.67 -27.78
C LEU A 180 15.05 -18.83 -27.24
N PHE A 181 15.29 -17.56 -26.92
CA PHE A 181 14.26 -16.62 -26.46
C PHE A 181 13.20 -16.40 -27.54
N PHE A 182 13.58 -16.06 -28.78
CA PHE A 182 12.64 -15.86 -29.88
C PHE A 182 11.88 -17.14 -30.28
N LEU A 183 12.46 -18.32 -30.04
CA LEU A 183 11.79 -19.60 -30.20
C LEU A 183 10.79 -19.90 -29.08
N SER A 184 11.01 -19.35 -27.88
CA SER A 184 10.22 -19.64 -26.67
C SER A 184 9.10 -18.65 -26.40
N ILE A 185 9.15 -17.41 -26.95
CA ILE A 185 8.09 -16.41 -26.75
C ILE A 185 6.91 -16.63 -27.70
N ASN A 186 5.78 -15.99 -27.39
CA ASN A 186 4.62 -15.94 -28.28
C ASN A 186 4.99 -15.30 -29.61
N ARG A 187 4.80 -16.04 -30.71
CA ARG A 187 5.26 -15.64 -32.06
C ARG A 187 4.68 -14.32 -32.56
N SER A 188 3.46 -13.98 -32.13
CA SER A 188 2.81 -12.69 -32.42
C SER A 188 3.66 -11.50 -31.95
N HIS A 189 4.40 -11.67 -30.86
CA HIS A 189 5.18 -10.61 -30.23
C HIS A 189 6.59 -10.49 -30.79
N VAL A 190 7.08 -11.43 -31.62
CA VAL A 190 8.40 -11.28 -32.28
C VAL A 190 8.43 -10.00 -33.13
N SER A 191 7.31 -9.67 -33.78
CA SER A 191 7.18 -8.46 -34.61
C SER A 191 7.34 -7.16 -33.82
N THR A 192 7.08 -7.18 -32.50
CA THR A 192 7.16 -5.98 -31.67
C THR A 192 8.60 -5.53 -31.47
N PHE A 193 9.58 -6.43 -31.53
CA PHE A 193 11.01 -6.11 -31.46
C PHE A 193 11.54 -5.41 -32.71
N PHE A 194 10.81 -5.44 -33.81
CA PHE A 194 11.19 -4.80 -35.07
C PHE A 194 10.19 -3.71 -35.48
N SER A 195 9.19 -3.44 -34.64
CA SER A 195 8.18 -2.43 -34.91
C SER A 195 8.78 -1.03 -34.95
N LEU A 196 8.36 -0.25 -35.95
CA LEU A 196 8.63 1.17 -36.07
C LEU A 196 7.49 2.05 -35.53
N GLU A 197 6.44 1.43 -34.98
CA GLU A 197 5.30 2.11 -34.36
C GLU A 197 5.76 3.11 -33.30
N SER A 198 5.28 4.35 -33.41
CA SER A 198 5.53 5.43 -32.44
C SER A 198 4.56 5.35 -31.25
N GLY A 199 4.83 6.09 -30.17
CA GLY A 199 3.89 6.22 -29.06
C GLY A 199 2.54 6.79 -29.48
N ALA A 200 2.54 7.74 -30.42
CA ALA A 200 1.33 8.33 -30.99
C ALA A 200 0.54 7.30 -31.84
N ASP A 201 1.24 6.53 -32.67
CA ASP A 201 0.63 5.46 -33.49
C ASP A 201 -0.01 4.38 -32.60
N GLN A 202 0.63 4.07 -31.46
CA GLN A 202 0.09 3.14 -30.47
C GLN A 202 -1.19 3.69 -29.83
N ALA A 203 -1.22 4.96 -29.45
CA ALA A 203 -2.40 5.62 -28.88
C ALA A 203 -3.56 5.63 -29.87
N GLU A 204 -3.29 5.99 -31.13
CA GLU A 204 -4.26 5.98 -32.23
C GLU A 204 -4.84 4.57 -32.47
N ARG A 205 -3.96 3.56 -32.55
CA ARG A 205 -4.37 2.16 -32.71
C ARG A 205 -5.29 1.72 -31.59
N LEU A 206 -4.97 2.05 -30.34
CA LEU A 206 -5.78 1.67 -29.19
C LEU A 206 -7.13 2.37 -29.20
N PHE A 207 -7.17 3.65 -29.59
CA PHE A 207 -8.42 4.41 -29.69
C PHE A 207 -9.39 3.84 -30.73
N TYR A 208 -8.92 3.55 -31.95
CA TYR A 208 -9.81 3.08 -33.02
C TYR A 208 -10.09 1.58 -32.99
N LYS A 209 -9.14 0.73 -32.58
CA LYS A 209 -9.31 -0.74 -32.66
C LYS A 209 -9.94 -1.37 -31.42
N ARG A 210 -10.02 -0.64 -30.30
CA ARG A 210 -10.64 -1.17 -29.08
C ARG A 210 -12.08 -0.71 -28.97
N ALA A 211 -12.96 -1.59 -28.51
CA ALA A 211 -14.34 -1.27 -28.22
C ALA A 211 -14.53 -0.73 -26.79
N GLU A 212 -13.69 -1.18 -25.86
CA GLU A 212 -13.83 -0.92 -24.42
C GLU A 212 -13.49 0.56 -24.08
N PRO A 213 -14.44 1.31 -23.48
CA PRO A 213 -14.27 2.75 -23.22
C PRO A 213 -13.10 3.09 -22.28
N ASP A 214 -12.83 2.23 -21.31
CA ASP A 214 -11.75 2.38 -20.35
C ASP A 214 -10.37 2.31 -21.03
N VAL A 215 -10.22 1.41 -22.00
CA VAL A 215 -8.98 1.26 -22.77
C VAL A 215 -8.75 2.49 -23.63
N LYS A 216 -9.80 2.98 -24.30
CA LYS A 216 -9.73 4.20 -25.12
C LYS A 216 -9.26 5.38 -24.27
N LEU A 217 -9.94 5.65 -23.15
CA LEU A 217 -9.64 6.83 -22.34
C LEU A 217 -8.30 6.74 -21.61
N ARG A 218 -7.96 5.59 -21.01
CA ARG A 218 -6.73 5.47 -20.21
C ARG A 218 -5.47 5.73 -21.04
N TYR A 219 -5.48 5.36 -22.32
CA TYR A 219 -4.33 5.58 -23.20
C TYR A 219 -4.37 6.88 -23.98
N THR A 220 -5.54 7.47 -24.27
CA THR A 220 -5.60 8.76 -24.97
C THR A 220 -5.57 9.97 -24.04
N ILE A 221 -6.11 9.85 -22.82
CA ILE A 221 -6.26 10.99 -21.90
C ILE A 221 -5.15 11.03 -20.86
N MET A 222 -4.66 9.88 -20.36
CA MET A 222 -3.53 9.88 -19.42
C MET A 222 -2.17 10.04 -20.09
N HIS A 223 -2.13 10.18 -21.42
CA HIS A 223 -0.92 10.41 -22.18
C HIS A 223 -0.90 11.81 -22.78
N HIS A 224 0.29 12.26 -23.22
CA HIS A 224 0.52 13.66 -23.58
C HIS A 224 -0.37 14.11 -24.76
N GLU A 225 -0.85 15.35 -24.71
CA GLU A 225 -1.72 15.94 -25.74
C GLU A 225 -1.14 15.83 -27.17
N SER A 226 0.19 15.92 -27.30
CA SER A 226 0.89 15.75 -28.59
C SER A 226 0.70 14.37 -29.23
N TRP A 227 0.42 13.31 -28.46
CA TRP A 227 0.20 11.96 -29.00
C TRP A 227 -1.17 11.85 -29.65
N CYS A 228 -2.12 12.62 -29.15
CA CYS A 228 -3.48 12.67 -29.63
C CYS A 228 -3.70 13.84 -30.61
N ALA A 229 -2.70 14.68 -30.87
CA ALA A 229 -2.87 15.93 -31.61
C ALA A 229 -3.49 15.75 -33.01
N HIS A 230 -3.20 14.66 -33.71
CA HIS A 230 -3.72 14.40 -35.06
C HIS A 230 -5.11 13.76 -35.09
N PHE A 231 -5.60 13.20 -33.98
CA PHE A 231 -6.95 12.64 -33.84
C PHE A 231 -7.70 13.22 -32.64
N ARG A 232 -7.29 14.43 -32.20
CA ARG A 232 -7.77 15.08 -30.98
C ARG A 232 -9.26 15.39 -31.05
N ASP A 233 -9.72 15.78 -32.23
CA ASP A 233 -11.12 16.11 -32.48
C ASP A 233 -12.02 14.87 -32.31
N ASP A 234 -11.56 13.70 -32.77
CA ASP A 234 -12.28 12.44 -32.60
C ASP A 234 -12.32 12.00 -31.13
N VAL A 235 -11.21 12.17 -30.40
CA VAL A 235 -11.18 11.90 -28.95
C VAL A 235 -12.13 12.83 -28.21
N LYS A 236 -12.12 14.12 -28.55
CA LYS A 236 -12.99 15.13 -27.95
C LYS A 236 -14.46 14.82 -28.20
N ALA A 237 -14.83 14.52 -29.45
CA ALA A 237 -16.20 14.13 -29.79
C ALA A 237 -16.63 12.90 -28.98
N TYR A 238 -15.79 11.86 -28.95
CA TYR A 238 -16.08 10.64 -28.19
C TYR A 238 -16.25 10.91 -26.68
N VAL A 239 -15.42 11.75 -26.08
CA VAL A 239 -15.56 12.11 -24.65
C VAL A 239 -16.83 12.90 -24.42
N GLN A 240 -17.14 13.91 -25.24
CA GLN A 240 -18.34 14.73 -25.09
C GLN A 240 -19.61 13.90 -25.21
N ASP A 241 -19.66 12.97 -26.17
CA ASP A 241 -20.83 12.12 -26.41
C ASP A 241 -21.12 11.14 -25.27
N ASN A 242 -20.12 10.76 -24.47
CA ASN A 242 -20.25 9.68 -23.47
C ASN A 242 -20.03 10.14 -22.01
N VAL A 243 -19.47 11.34 -21.77
CA VAL A 243 -19.10 11.79 -20.42
C VAL A 243 -20.29 11.93 -19.48
N LEU A 244 -21.46 12.32 -20.00
CA LEU A 244 -22.68 12.44 -19.19
C LEU A 244 -23.16 11.06 -18.72
N ASP A 245 -23.17 10.08 -19.61
CA ASP A 245 -23.55 8.71 -19.29
C ASP A 245 -22.59 8.11 -18.24
N TRP A 246 -21.27 8.35 -18.36
CA TRP A 246 -20.30 7.87 -17.38
C TRP A 246 -20.45 8.53 -16.00
N LEU A 247 -20.89 9.79 -15.93
CA LEU A 247 -21.17 10.48 -14.68
C LEU A 247 -22.42 9.95 -13.98
N GLU A 248 -23.42 9.51 -14.76
CA GLU A 248 -24.66 8.94 -14.26
C GLU A 248 -24.48 7.47 -13.85
N GLU A 249 -23.93 6.64 -14.73
CA GLU A 249 -23.75 5.20 -14.52
C GLU A 249 -22.60 4.86 -13.56
N LYS A 250 -21.58 5.72 -13.45
CA LYS A 250 -20.36 5.53 -12.65
C LYS A 250 -19.77 4.12 -12.77
N PRO A 251 -19.32 3.73 -13.97
CA PRO A 251 -18.80 2.38 -14.19
C PRO A 251 -17.52 2.13 -13.37
N LEU A 252 -17.23 0.85 -13.06
CA LEU A 252 -16.13 0.44 -12.16
C LEU A 252 -14.73 0.98 -12.54
N TRP A 253 -14.52 1.32 -13.81
CA TRP A 253 -13.26 1.88 -14.30
C TRP A 253 -13.18 3.41 -14.23
N TRP A 254 -14.30 4.09 -13.97
CA TRP A 254 -14.43 5.54 -13.86
C TRP A 254 -14.06 6.00 -12.44
N SER A 255 -13.26 7.05 -12.35
CA SER A 255 -12.83 7.62 -11.07
C SER A 255 -12.77 9.14 -11.13
N ASP A 256 -12.95 9.80 -9.98
CA ASP A 256 -12.82 11.26 -9.88
C ASP A 256 -11.41 11.75 -10.29
N LEU A 257 -10.38 10.91 -10.11
CA LEU A 257 -9.01 11.19 -10.55
C LEU A 257 -8.89 11.18 -12.08
N LEU A 258 -9.61 10.28 -12.77
CA LEU A 258 -9.62 10.20 -14.22
C LEU A 258 -10.34 11.42 -14.81
N LEU A 259 -11.49 11.81 -14.24
CA LEU A 259 -12.18 13.06 -14.57
C LEU A 259 -11.28 14.29 -14.34
N ALA A 260 -10.47 14.28 -13.28
CA ALA A 260 -9.54 15.36 -13.00
C ALA A 260 -8.43 15.50 -14.06
N ASN A 261 -8.07 14.42 -14.74
CA ASN A 261 -7.03 14.44 -15.78
C ASN A 261 -7.57 14.77 -17.18
N ILE A 262 -8.90 14.82 -17.38
CA ILE A 262 -9.50 15.23 -18.65
C ILE A 262 -9.37 16.76 -18.80
N PRO A 263 -8.79 17.27 -19.91
CA PRO A 263 -8.77 18.69 -20.22
C PRO A 263 -10.18 19.29 -20.31
N ASP A 264 -10.36 20.50 -19.78
CA ASP A 264 -11.69 21.15 -19.75
C ASP A 264 -12.27 21.42 -21.15
N ASP A 265 -11.42 21.54 -22.17
CA ASP A 265 -11.87 21.76 -23.53
C ASP A 265 -12.43 20.49 -24.20
N MET A 266 -12.16 19.30 -23.63
CA MET A 266 -12.74 18.02 -24.04
C MET A 266 -14.04 17.71 -23.31
N LEU A 267 -14.40 18.48 -22.28
CA LEU A 267 -15.62 18.29 -21.51
C LEU A 267 -16.75 19.14 -22.09
N GLU A 268 -17.99 18.68 -21.93
CA GLU A 268 -19.15 19.53 -22.20
C GLU A 268 -19.25 20.66 -21.16
N GLY A 269 -19.75 21.83 -21.58
CA GLY A 269 -19.85 23.02 -20.71
C GLY A 269 -20.62 22.78 -19.41
N ARG A 270 -21.60 21.86 -19.40
CA ARG A 270 -22.31 21.45 -18.18
C ARG A 270 -21.41 20.70 -17.19
N VAL A 271 -20.53 19.84 -17.67
CA VAL A 271 -19.57 19.08 -16.85
C VAL A 271 -18.48 19.99 -16.31
N VAL A 272 -17.99 20.92 -17.14
CA VAL A 272 -17.04 21.96 -16.70
C VAL A 272 -17.66 22.83 -15.61
N ALA A 273 -18.93 23.22 -15.74
CA ALA A 273 -19.64 23.98 -14.71
C ALA A 273 -19.82 23.19 -13.41
N LEU A 274 -20.12 21.88 -13.48
CA LEU A 274 -20.16 20.99 -12.31
C LEU A 274 -18.80 20.88 -11.62
N ARG A 275 -17.72 20.75 -12.40
CA ARG A 275 -16.35 20.70 -11.91
C ARG A 275 -15.94 22.01 -11.23
N ALA A 276 -16.23 23.15 -11.85
CA ALA A 276 -15.98 24.47 -11.30
C ALA A 276 -16.77 24.72 -10.01
N LYS A 277 -18.05 24.31 -9.96
CA LYS A 277 -18.89 24.40 -8.75
C LYS A 277 -18.31 23.56 -7.60
N ARG A 278 -17.91 22.32 -7.87
CA ARG A 278 -17.31 21.43 -6.86
C ARG A 278 -15.96 21.96 -6.36
N ALA A 279 -15.13 22.52 -7.26
CA ALA A 279 -13.87 23.18 -6.90
C ALA A 279 -14.09 24.46 -6.06
N LEU A 280 -15.12 25.25 -6.38
CA LEU A 280 -15.51 26.43 -5.61
C LEU A 280 -15.99 26.04 -4.20
N GLU A 281 -16.82 25.00 -4.08
CA GLU A 281 -17.28 24.47 -2.78
C GLU A 281 -16.13 23.96 -1.90
N LEU A 282 -15.10 23.36 -2.49
CA LEU A 282 -13.87 22.94 -1.81
C LEU A 282 -13.00 24.15 -1.40
N GLY A 283 -12.86 25.15 -2.27
CA GLY A 283 -12.11 26.39 -2.01
C GLY A 283 -12.78 27.29 -0.96
N ASP A 284 -14.11 27.33 -0.93
CA ASP A 284 -14.89 28.14 0.02
C ASP A 284 -14.92 27.51 1.43
N LYS A 285 -14.73 26.19 1.51
CA LYS A 285 -14.44 25.48 2.78
C LYS A 285 -13.03 25.78 3.29
N ALA A 286 -12.03 25.83 2.40
CA ALA A 286 -10.65 26.18 2.76
C ALA A 286 -10.50 27.67 3.17
N SER A 287 -11.22 28.59 2.51
CA SER A 287 -11.20 30.03 2.82
C SER A 287 -11.91 30.36 4.15
N ARG A 288 -13.03 29.69 4.45
CA ARG A 288 -13.70 29.76 5.77
C ARG A 288 -12.82 29.21 6.89
N GLY A 289 -12.06 28.14 6.65
CA GLY A 289 -11.07 27.64 7.60
C GLY A 289 -9.97 28.65 7.92
N ARG A 290 -9.53 29.42 6.92
CA ARG A 290 -8.47 30.44 7.05
C ARG A 290 -8.92 31.75 7.70
N ARG A 291 -10.21 32.11 7.60
CA ARG A 291 -10.76 33.29 8.30
C ARG A 291 -10.91 33.06 9.81
N ASN A 292 -11.15 31.81 10.23
CA ASN A 292 -11.20 31.46 11.65
C ASN A 292 -9.82 31.44 12.34
N SER A 293 -8.72 31.40 11.59
CA SER A 293 -7.36 31.46 12.15
C SER A 293 -6.80 32.89 12.26
N MET A 294 -7.47 33.91 11.71
CA MET A 294 -6.99 35.30 11.76
C MET A 294 -7.67 36.17 12.84
N SER A 295 -8.60 35.63 13.64
CA SER A 295 -9.22 36.36 14.76
C SER A 295 -8.52 36.12 16.11
N LEU A 296 -7.41 35.36 16.14
CA LEU A 296 -6.68 35.01 17.36
C LEU A 296 -5.24 35.58 17.33
N GLY A 297 -5.11 36.83 16.89
CA GLY A 297 -3.81 37.49 16.75
C GLY A 297 -3.92 39.00 16.90
N MET A 298 -4.50 39.47 18.00
CA MET A 298 -4.37 40.88 18.40
C MET A 298 -4.59 41.07 19.90
N SER A 299 -3.52 40.93 20.68
CA SER A 299 -3.32 41.63 21.95
C SER A 299 -1.92 41.34 22.49
N LEU A 300 -1.09 42.39 22.55
CA LEU A 300 -0.03 42.69 23.56
C LEU A 300 0.94 41.55 23.92
N GLY A 301 2.25 41.67 23.84
CA GLY A 301 3.15 42.80 24.03
C GLY A 301 4.54 42.20 24.30
N ILE A 302 5.56 43.03 24.13
CA ILE A 302 7.00 42.77 24.20
C ILE A 302 7.44 42.22 25.57
N GLU A 303 8.30 41.20 25.61
CA GLU A 303 9.63 41.25 26.25
C GLU A 303 10.46 39.98 25.97
N GLU A 304 11.71 40.22 25.56
CA GLU A 304 12.80 39.25 25.53
C GLU A 304 13.30 39.01 26.97
N VAL A 305 13.47 37.76 27.36
CA VAL A 305 14.33 37.36 28.47
C VAL A 305 15.08 36.09 28.05
N GLU A 306 16.39 36.25 27.89
CA GLU A 306 17.38 35.17 27.99
C GLU A 306 17.42 34.72 29.45
N GLU A 307 17.40 33.42 29.72
CA GLU A 307 18.03 32.88 30.93
C GLU A 307 18.51 31.45 30.68
N GLU A 308 19.75 31.25 31.10
CA GLU A 308 20.61 30.08 30.94
C GLU A 308 20.24 28.94 31.88
N GLU A 309 20.84 27.79 31.58
CA GLU A 309 20.78 26.48 32.23
C GLU A 309 20.86 26.50 33.75
N GLU A 310 19.99 25.73 34.42
CA GLU A 310 20.38 24.96 35.60
C GLU A 310 19.80 23.54 35.49
N GLU A 311 20.70 22.57 35.42
CA GLU A 311 20.43 21.16 35.68
C GLU A 311 20.15 20.99 37.18
N GLU A 312 18.93 20.57 37.52
CA GLU A 312 18.68 19.89 38.80
C GLU A 312 18.27 18.45 38.51
N GLU A 313 19.20 17.53 38.84
CA GLU A 313 18.90 16.16 39.18
C GLU A 313 17.94 16.17 40.38
N GLU A 314 16.68 15.78 40.18
CA GLU A 314 15.82 15.35 41.28
C GLU A 314 15.57 13.84 41.20
N ASP A 315 15.81 13.26 42.36
CA ASP A 315 15.92 11.85 42.64
C ASP A 315 14.66 11.05 42.28
N ASN A 316 14.92 9.81 41.86
CA ASN A 316 13.93 8.76 41.79
C ASN A 316 13.30 8.55 43.16
N GLU A 317 12.07 9.02 43.35
CA GLU A 317 11.17 8.42 44.33
C GLU A 317 10.49 7.20 43.70
N ASP A 318 10.97 6.03 44.09
CA ASP A 318 10.28 4.75 43.95
C ASP A 318 8.92 4.82 44.68
N VAL A 319 7.85 5.10 43.94
CA VAL A 319 6.48 4.88 44.44
C VAL A 319 6.04 3.47 44.06
N GLU A 320 6.29 2.54 44.97
CA GLU A 320 5.69 1.22 44.94
C GLU A 320 4.27 1.25 45.53
N VAL A 321 3.42 0.34 45.05
CA VAL A 321 2.15 -0.15 45.60
C VAL A 321 0.83 0.49 45.09
N GLY A 322 0.11 -0.33 44.29
CA GLY A 322 -1.27 -0.70 44.62
C GLY A 322 -2.41 -0.08 43.81
N GLY A 323 -3.09 -0.92 43.01
CA GLY A 323 -4.43 -0.64 42.48
C GLY A 323 -4.47 -0.12 41.05
N GLY A 324 -5.15 -0.86 40.16
CA GLY A 324 -5.16 -0.64 38.71
C GLY A 324 -5.51 0.79 38.28
N ARG A 325 -4.51 1.52 37.77
CA ARG A 325 -4.72 2.80 37.10
C ARG A 325 -5.29 2.54 35.69
N LYS A 326 -6.44 3.14 35.40
CA LYS A 326 -7.08 3.11 34.08
C LYS A 326 -6.40 4.12 33.17
N TYR A 327 -5.92 3.71 32.01
CA TYR A 327 -5.36 4.60 30.99
C TYR A 327 -6.10 4.41 29.67
N VAL A 328 -6.15 5.45 28.84
CA VAL A 328 -6.75 5.39 27.51
C VAL A 328 -5.69 5.65 26.45
N LEU A 329 -5.55 4.75 25.48
CA LEU A 329 -4.71 4.95 24.31
C LEU A 329 -5.57 5.51 23.16
N SER A 330 -5.10 6.57 22.51
CA SER A 330 -5.69 7.11 21.28
C SER A 330 -4.67 7.10 20.16
N THR A 331 -5.10 6.76 18.95
CA THR A 331 -4.28 6.91 17.75
C THR A 331 -4.55 8.25 17.09
N THR A 332 -3.53 8.80 16.46
CA THR A 332 -3.63 9.99 15.61
C THR A 332 -3.25 9.62 14.17
N PRO A 333 -3.78 10.31 13.15
CA PRO A 333 -3.35 10.13 11.76
C PRO A 333 -1.84 10.40 11.54
N SER A 334 -1.19 11.08 12.49
CA SER A 334 0.24 11.41 12.50
C SER A 334 1.17 10.28 12.95
N SER A 335 0.73 9.02 12.98
CA SER A 335 1.57 7.87 13.36
C SER A 335 2.03 7.91 14.82
N ILE A 336 1.19 8.47 15.70
CA ILE A 336 1.47 8.58 17.14
C ILE A 336 0.31 7.94 17.91
N VAL A 337 0.67 7.11 18.88
CA VAL A 337 -0.24 6.64 19.94
C VAL A 337 -0.05 7.54 21.16
N SER A 338 -1.12 8.08 21.69
CA SER A 338 -1.10 8.98 22.83
C SER A 338 -1.81 8.34 24.02
N LEU A 339 -1.17 8.37 25.20
CA LEU A 339 -1.70 7.88 26.47
C LEU A 339 -2.39 9.02 27.23
N TYR A 340 -3.61 8.78 27.70
CA TYR A 340 -4.40 9.73 28.45
C TYR A 340 -4.81 9.18 29.82
N ASN A 341 -4.88 10.07 30.81
CA ASN A 341 -5.41 9.74 32.14
C ASN A 341 -6.90 10.10 32.19
N PRO A 342 -7.82 9.11 32.23
CA PRO A 342 -9.25 9.36 32.26
C PRO A 342 -9.73 9.99 33.58
N THR A 343 -8.93 10.01 34.64
CA THR A 343 -9.33 10.60 35.93
C THR A 343 -9.19 12.12 35.99
N VAL A 344 -8.50 12.73 35.02
CA VAL A 344 -8.29 14.18 34.95
C VAL A 344 -9.28 14.77 33.93
N PRO A 345 -10.18 15.69 34.32
CA PRO A 345 -11.23 16.22 33.44
C PRO A 345 -10.74 17.04 32.24
N ASP A 346 -9.49 17.53 32.27
CA ASP A 346 -8.91 18.40 31.24
C ASP A 346 -7.70 17.69 30.57
N THR A 347 -7.99 16.76 29.66
CA THR A 347 -6.99 15.95 28.94
C THR A 347 -6.66 16.53 27.56
N SER A 348 -6.47 17.85 27.49
CA SER A 348 -5.97 18.51 26.28
C SER A 348 -4.56 18.03 25.89
N HIS A 349 -3.79 17.54 26.88
CA HIS A 349 -2.43 17.06 26.69
C HIS A 349 -2.31 15.57 27.06
N PRO A 350 -1.66 14.75 26.22
CA PRO A 350 -1.36 13.36 26.56
C PRO A 350 -0.30 13.28 27.66
N ILE A 351 -0.32 12.22 28.47
CA ILE A 351 0.72 11.93 29.47
C ILE A 351 2.02 11.56 28.76
N GLN A 352 1.90 10.70 27.77
CA GLN A 352 3.02 10.08 27.07
C GLN A 352 2.60 9.80 25.63
N CYS A 353 3.53 9.92 24.71
CA CYS A 353 3.32 9.59 23.30
C CYS A 353 4.29 8.52 22.84
N TYR A 354 3.79 7.58 22.05
CA TYR A 354 4.57 6.51 21.44
C TYR A 354 4.60 6.75 19.94
N GLY A 355 5.79 6.91 19.39
CA GLY A 355 5.98 7.03 17.95
C GLY A 355 5.83 5.67 17.27
N THR A 356 5.14 5.63 16.14
CA THR A 356 5.19 4.51 15.20
C THR A 356 6.04 4.87 13.98
N TYR A 357 6.38 3.88 13.16
CA TYR A 357 7.32 4.03 12.06
C TYR A 357 6.80 5.03 10.99
N GLN A 358 7.68 5.94 10.54
CA GLN A 358 7.48 6.96 9.49
C GLN A 358 6.27 7.90 9.70
N SER A 359 6.54 9.21 9.79
CA SER A 359 5.49 10.22 9.91
C SER A 359 4.50 10.18 8.73
N GLY A 360 3.20 10.09 9.02
CA GLY A 360 2.13 10.23 8.03
C GLY A 360 1.41 8.94 7.65
N CYS A 361 1.74 7.83 8.30
CA CYS A 361 1.09 6.53 8.15
C CYS A 361 0.03 6.30 9.26
N PRO A 362 -1.26 6.15 8.95
CA PRO A 362 -2.27 5.91 9.98
C PRO A 362 -2.09 4.55 10.66
N ILE A 363 -2.35 4.50 11.97
CA ILE A 363 -2.41 3.26 12.74
C ILE A 363 -3.75 2.57 12.46
N VAL A 364 -3.71 1.29 12.10
CA VAL A 364 -4.86 0.50 11.64
C VAL A 364 -5.55 -0.22 12.81
N ASP A 365 -4.76 -0.82 13.71
CA ASP A 365 -5.29 -1.50 14.89
C ASP A 365 -4.34 -1.43 16.09
N LEU A 366 -4.91 -1.59 17.28
CA LEU A 366 -4.24 -1.63 18.57
C LEU A 366 -4.84 -2.73 19.43
N SER A 367 -4.00 -3.47 20.16
CA SER A 367 -4.44 -4.40 21.20
C SER A 367 -3.52 -4.24 22.41
N ILE A 368 -4.11 -4.34 23.60
CA ILE A 368 -3.42 -4.12 24.87
C ILE A 368 -3.26 -5.47 25.55
N LYS A 369 -2.05 -5.74 26.06
CA LYS A 369 -1.77 -6.94 26.82
C LYS A 369 -2.53 -6.91 28.15
N LYS A 370 -3.16 -8.04 28.51
CA LYS A 370 -3.81 -8.22 29.82
C LYS A 370 -2.83 -7.84 30.95
N GLY A 371 -3.19 -6.85 31.77
CA GLY A 371 -2.31 -6.25 32.77
C GLY A 371 -1.74 -4.87 32.40
N ASN A 372 -2.05 -4.34 31.21
CA ASN A 372 -1.76 -2.97 30.75
C ASN A 372 -0.27 -2.57 30.73
N GLN A 373 0.66 -3.53 30.73
CA GLN A 373 2.10 -3.23 30.71
C GLN A 373 2.65 -3.06 29.30
N GLU A 374 2.03 -3.70 28.31
CA GLU A 374 2.47 -3.64 26.91
C GLU A 374 1.26 -3.48 25.98
N PHE A 375 1.46 -2.84 24.83
CA PHE A 375 0.48 -2.83 23.75
C PHE A 375 1.14 -3.08 22.40
N ALA A 376 0.38 -3.68 21.49
CA ALA A 376 0.79 -3.91 20.12
C ALA A 376 0.09 -2.89 19.20
N SER A 377 0.83 -2.39 18.20
CA SER A 377 0.32 -1.49 17.18
C SER A 377 0.71 -1.96 15.77
N THR A 378 -0.17 -1.67 14.82
CA THR A 378 0.09 -1.87 13.40
C THR A 378 -0.43 -0.70 12.57
N GLY A 379 0.20 -0.41 11.43
CA GLY A 379 -0.09 0.78 10.62
C GLY A 379 -0.12 0.53 9.12
N LEU A 380 -0.66 1.51 8.40
CA LEU A 380 -0.66 1.57 6.94
C LEU A 380 0.75 1.82 6.41
N ASN A 381 1.11 1.14 5.33
CA ASN A 381 2.42 1.28 4.73
C ASN A 381 2.54 2.63 4.00
N GLY A 382 3.59 3.38 4.30
CA GLY A 382 4.15 4.34 3.35
C GLY A 382 4.78 3.59 2.15
N PRO A 383 5.55 4.25 1.27
CA PRO A 383 6.18 3.61 0.10
C PRO A 383 7.16 2.46 0.41
N TYR A 384 7.36 2.13 1.69
CA TYR A 384 8.17 1.01 2.19
C TYR A 384 7.26 -0.13 2.68
N ARG A 385 7.46 -1.30 2.09
CA ARG A 385 6.64 -2.53 2.14
C ARG A 385 6.63 -3.25 3.51
N ASP A 386 6.87 -2.55 4.61
CA ASP A 386 7.13 -3.15 5.91
C ASP A 386 5.79 -3.42 6.65
N CYS A 387 5.25 -4.63 6.49
CA CYS A 387 4.05 -5.13 7.18
C CYS A 387 4.35 -5.44 8.66
N THR A 388 4.83 -4.45 9.40
CA THR A 388 5.41 -4.59 10.73
C THR A 388 4.34 -4.46 11.82
N VAL A 389 4.51 -5.26 12.87
CA VAL A 389 3.83 -5.09 14.15
C VAL A 389 4.84 -4.62 15.20
N LEU A 390 4.50 -3.57 15.93
CA LEU A 390 5.34 -2.99 16.98
C LEU A 390 4.72 -3.29 18.35
N ILE A 391 5.52 -3.78 19.29
CA ILE A 391 5.13 -3.93 20.69
C ILE A 391 5.82 -2.83 21.49
N HIS A 392 5.04 -2.11 22.26
CA HIS A 392 5.46 -0.99 23.09
C HIS A 392 5.26 -1.34 24.56
N ASP A 393 6.32 -1.20 25.37
CA ASP A 393 6.24 -1.19 26.82
C ASP A 393 5.69 0.18 27.27
N VAL A 394 4.53 0.19 27.93
CA VAL A 394 3.83 1.42 28.32
C VAL A 394 4.72 2.30 29.22
N THR A 395 5.56 1.68 30.06
CA THR A 395 6.39 2.39 31.03
C THR A 395 7.70 2.91 30.45
N LYS A 396 8.28 2.22 29.46
CA LYS A 396 9.64 2.50 28.97
C LYS A 396 9.70 3.18 27.61
N SER A 397 8.73 2.92 26.75
CA SER A 397 8.85 3.21 25.31
C SER A 397 8.27 4.55 24.87
N GLY A 398 7.65 5.30 25.78
CA GLY A 398 6.98 6.54 25.45
C GLY A 398 7.82 7.78 25.78
N PHE A 399 7.58 8.85 25.04
CA PHE A 399 8.28 10.12 25.17
C PHE A 399 7.34 11.21 25.70
N PRO A 400 7.88 12.25 26.37
CA PRO A 400 7.09 13.37 26.83
C PRO A 400 6.51 14.16 25.64
N PRO A 401 5.31 14.75 25.75
CA PRO A 401 4.65 15.47 24.65
C PRO A 401 5.47 16.63 24.07
N SER A 402 6.34 17.26 24.87
CA SER A 402 7.21 18.38 24.48
C SER A 402 8.30 18.00 23.47
N SER A 403 8.62 16.70 23.33
CA SER A 403 9.66 16.19 22.44
C SER A 403 9.18 15.89 21.01
N ILE A 404 7.89 16.09 20.72
CA ILE A 404 7.30 15.81 19.41
C ILE A 404 7.64 16.94 18.42
N ASN A 405 8.83 16.87 17.84
CA ASN A 405 9.17 17.64 16.66
C ASN A 405 8.55 16.92 15.44
N THR A 406 7.76 17.61 14.61
CA THR A 406 7.01 17.05 13.46
C THR A 406 7.90 16.51 12.32
N LYS A 407 9.20 16.33 12.55
CA LYS A 407 10.14 15.68 11.63
C LYS A 407 10.08 14.17 11.82
N ALA A 408 10.08 13.43 10.71
CA ALA A 408 9.98 11.98 10.66
C ALA A 408 10.89 11.29 11.70
N LEU A 409 10.28 10.61 12.67
CA LEU A 409 10.97 9.72 13.60
C LEU A 409 11.66 8.62 12.78
N LYS A 410 12.98 8.55 12.86
CA LYS A 410 13.78 7.45 12.31
C LYS A 410 13.71 6.26 13.27
N GLU A 411 14.08 5.07 12.79
CA GLU A 411 14.15 3.86 13.62
C GLU A 411 15.01 4.02 14.88
N LYS A 412 16.02 4.90 14.82
CA LYS A 412 16.89 5.26 15.95
C LYS A 412 16.19 6.11 17.01
N ASP A 413 15.05 6.68 16.67
CA ASP A 413 14.25 7.57 17.52
C ASP A 413 13.06 6.82 18.16
N LEU A 414 12.94 5.49 17.94
CA LEU A 414 12.01 4.63 18.68
C LEU A 414 12.57 4.39 20.08
N GLY A 415 11.74 4.59 21.11
CA GLY A 415 12.18 4.59 22.51
C GLY A 415 12.75 3.24 22.96
N VAL A 416 13.51 3.26 24.06
CA VAL A 416 13.97 2.04 24.72
C VAL A 416 12.75 1.20 25.09
N GLY A 417 12.71 -0.07 24.70
CA GLY A 417 11.59 -0.98 25.00
C GLY A 417 10.56 -1.19 23.89
N VAL A 418 10.83 -0.74 22.65
CA VAL A 418 10.02 -1.14 21.47
C VAL A 418 10.56 -2.46 20.88
N ARG A 419 9.68 -3.47 20.73
CA ARG A 419 10.01 -4.72 20.03
C ARG A 419 9.35 -4.74 18.65
N LYS A 420 10.18 -4.84 17.60
CA LYS A 420 9.73 -4.97 16.21
C LYS A 420 9.51 -6.45 15.86
N LEU A 421 8.27 -6.83 15.57
CA LEU A 421 7.95 -8.14 14.99
C LEU A 421 8.13 -8.04 13.47
N ASN A 422 9.34 -8.30 12.98
CA ASN A 422 9.63 -8.33 11.55
C ASN A 422 10.47 -9.55 11.22
N ASN A 423 9.87 -10.52 10.52
CA ASN A 423 10.63 -11.59 9.89
C ASN A 423 10.24 -11.63 8.41
N THR A 424 11.16 -11.21 7.54
CA THR A 424 10.98 -11.17 6.08
C THR A 424 10.68 -12.54 5.45
N LYS A 425 10.84 -13.64 6.22
CA LYS A 425 10.48 -14.99 5.79
C LYS A 425 9.14 -15.51 6.34
N THR A 426 8.57 -14.92 7.40
CA THR A 426 7.39 -15.47 8.10
C THR A 426 6.31 -14.46 8.48
N GLY A 427 6.50 -13.17 8.18
CA GLY A 427 5.50 -12.12 8.42
C GLY A 427 4.44 -12.00 7.32
N HIS A 428 3.49 -11.07 7.52
CA HIS A 428 2.48 -10.77 6.52
C HIS A 428 3.09 -10.15 5.25
N THR A 429 2.45 -10.41 4.12
CA THR A 429 2.82 -9.84 2.82
C THR A 429 1.70 -8.95 2.29
N PRO A 430 1.99 -7.80 1.65
CA PRO A 430 0.93 -7.00 1.07
C PRO A 430 0.31 -7.73 -0.14
N PRO A 431 -1.02 -7.63 -0.37
CA PRO A 431 -1.67 -8.22 -1.54
C PRO A 431 -1.04 -7.71 -2.84
N GLN A 432 -0.76 -8.61 -3.79
CA GLN A 432 -0.18 -8.23 -5.08
C GLN A 432 -1.11 -7.29 -5.85
N GLY A 433 -0.64 -6.08 -6.17
CA GLY A 433 -1.36 -5.13 -7.03
C GLY A 433 -2.02 -3.93 -6.32
N PHE A 434 -2.05 -3.92 -4.99
CA PHE A 434 -2.59 -2.78 -4.23
C PHE A 434 -1.47 -2.03 -3.50
N LEU A 435 -1.21 -0.78 -3.91
CA LEU A 435 -0.16 0.08 -3.34
C LEU A 435 -0.55 0.72 -1.99
N GLU A 436 -1.82 0.60 -1.57
CA GLU A 436 -2.38 1.34 -0.42
C GLU A 436 -3.08 0.45 0.63
N VAL A 437 -3.06 -0.87 0.46
CA VAL A 437 -3.73 -1.80 1.40
C VAL A 437 -2.71 -2.24 2.46
N PRO A 438 -3.04 -2.15 3.77
CA PRO A 438 -2.09 -2.50 4.82
C PRO A 438 -1.80 -4.01 4.75
N GLY A 439 -0.58 -4.41 5.11
CA GLY A 439 -0.23 -5.83 5.17
C GLY A 439 -0.92 -6.57 6.32
N VAL A 440 -1.11 -5.86 7.44
CA VAL A 440 -1.78 -6.36 8.65
C VAL A 440 -3.04 -5.54 8.88
N ALA A 441 -4.18 -6.21 8.98
CA ALA A 441 -5.49 -5.60 9.15
C ALA A 441 -5.87 -5.46 10.63
N CYS A 442 -5.50 -6.45 11.44
CA CYS A 442 -5.97 -6.59 12.80
C CYS A 442 -4.97 -7.36 13.68
N LEU A 443 -5.07 -7.17 14.99
CA LEU A 443 -4.26 -7.89 15.96
C LEU A 443 -4.99 -8.07 17.29
N ASP A 444 -4.71 -9.18 17.98
CA ASP A 444 -5.31 -9.45 19.30
C ASP A 444 -4.44 -10.35 20.18
N TYR A 445 -4.29 -9.97 21.45
CA TYR A 445 -3.51 -10.74 22.42
C TYR A 445 -4.30 -11.97 22.91
N ALA A 446 -3.61 -13.09 23.08
CA ALA A 446 -4.15 -14.23 23.79
C ALA A 446 -4.20 -13.98 25.31
N ASP A 447 -5.03 -14.74 26.01
CA ASP A 447 -5.03 -14.76 27.47
C ASP A 447 -3.64 -15.08 28.03
N GLY A 448 -3.17 -14.24 28.96
CA GLY A 448 -1.80 -14.30 29.50
C GLY A 448 -0.80 -13.40 28.77
N GLY A 449 -1.09 -12.94 27.55
CA GLY A 449 -0.30 -11.90 26.88
C GLY A 449 1.05 -12.36 26.32
N ASP A 450 1.26 -13.67 26.26
CA ASP A 450 2.46 -14.32 25.74
C ASP A 450 2.36 -14.64 24.26
N VAL A 451 1.15 -14.65 23.70
CA VAL A 451 0.88 -14.89 22.29
C VAL A 451 0.09 -13.73 21.73
N LEU A 452 0.46 -13.28 20.53
CA LEU A 452 -0.26 -12.25 19.77
C LEU A 452 -0.70 -12.86 18.45
N PHE A 453 -1.98 -12.72 18.11
CA PHE A 453 -2.49 -13.10 16.80
C PHE A 453 -2.57 -11.88 15.88
N THR A 454 -2.19 -12.05 14.62
CA THR A 454 -2.28 -11.00 13.61
C THR A 454 -2.98 -11.53 12.36
N GLY A 455 -3.91 -10.76 11.82
CA GLY A 455 -4.61 -11.08 10.58
C GLY A 455 -4.20 -10.11 9.48
N GLY A 456 -3.97 -10.63 8.27
CA GLY A 456 -3.56 -9.84 7.13
C GLY A 456 -4.55 -9.89 5.96
N TYR A 457 -4.50 -8.87 5.12
CA TYR A 457 -5.19 -8.88 3.83
C TYR A 457 -4.61 -9.91 2.85
N ASP A 458 -3.45 -10.50 3.16
CA ASP A 458 -2.93 -11.70 2.47
C ASP A 458 -3.69 -12.98 2.80
N GLY A 459 -4.72 -12.90 3.65
CA GLY A 459 -5.58 -14.01 4.03
C GLY A 459 -4.95 -14.96 5.03
N ARG A 460 -3.76 -14.62 5.56
CA ARG A 460 -3.09 -15.39 6.61
C ARG A 460 -3.49 -14.89 7.98
N VAL A 461 -3.52 -15.81 8.93
CA VAL A 461 -3.52 -15.50 10.37
C VAL A 461 -2.24 -16.06 10.97
N LEU A 462 -1.49 -15.23 11.66
CA LEU A 462 -0.21 -15.58 12.27
C LEU A 462 -0.33 -15.52 13.79
N GLY A 463 0.14 -16.55 14.49
CA GLY A 463 0.33 -16.54 15.94
C GLY A 463 1.80 -16.29 16.28
N TRP A 464 2.07 -15.22 17.02
CA TRP A 464 3.41 -14.81 17.44
C TRP A 464 3.65 -15.21 18.89
N ASP A 465 4.67 -16.03 19.13
CA ASP A 465 5.16 -16.28 20.49
C ASP A 465 6.05 -15.11 20.94
N LEU A 466 5.66 -14.44 22.01
CA LEU A 466 6.32 -13.26 22.57
C LEU A 466 7.22 -13.57 23.76
N ARG A 467 7.26 -14.84 24.21
CA ARG A 467 8.14 -15.30 25.31
C ARG A 467 9.61 -15.33 24.87
N GLN A 468 9.85 -15.60 23.59
CA GLN A 468 11.18 -15.69 23.03
C GLN A 468 11.68 -14.33 22.51
N ARG A 469 12.98 -14.06 22.69
CA ARG A 469 13.62 -12.83 22.22
C ARG A 469 13.61 -12.72 20.68
N ASN A 470 13.64 -13.86 19.98
CA ASN A 470 13.32 -13.97 18.56
C ASN A 470 11.89 -14.49 18.44
N SER A 471 10.94 -13.58 18.35
CA SER A 471 9.55 -13.94 18.05
C SER A 471 9.47 -14.60 16.67
N PHE A 472 8.85 -15.77 16.62
CA PHE A 472 8.52 -16.45 15.37
C PHE A 472 7.00 -16.53 15.23
N ALA A 473 6.53 -16.45 13.99
CA ALA A 473 5.13 -16.56 13.64
C ALA A 473 4.84 -17.99 13.16
N ILE A 474 3.78 -18.59 13.67
CA ILE A 474 3.18 -19.81 13.11
C ILE A 474 1.96 -19.39 12.30
N GLU A 475 1.88 -19.87 11.05
CA GLU A 475 0.67 -19.70 10.24
C GLU A 475 -0.43 -20.59 10.82
N VAL A 476 -1.47 -19.95 11.37
CA VAL A 476 -2.63 -20.62 11.96
C VAL A 476 -3.58 -21.09 10.85
N CYS A 477 -3.87 -20.21 9.89
CA CYS A 477 -4.69 -20.53 8.73
C CYS A 477 -4.40 -19.60 7.55
N LYS A 478 -4.82 -20.04 6.36
CA LYS A 478 -4.74 -19.29 5.10
C LYS A 478 -6.03 -19.44 4.32
N GLY A 479 -6.52 -18.32 3.77
CA GLY A 479 -7.74 -18.30 2.96
C GLY A 479 -7.97 -16.92 2.34
N ASN A 480 -9.21 -16.47 2.36
CA ASN A 480 -9.57 -15.11 1.95
C ASN A 480 -9.04 -14.08 2.97
N GLY A 481 -8.93 -12.82 2.52
CA GLY A 481 -8.44 -11.70 3.33
C GLY A 481 -9.07 -11.67 4.72
N VAL A 482 -8.28 -11.32 5.73
CA VAL A 482 -8.75 -11.27 7.11
C VAL A 482 -9.14 -9.83 7.43
N ALA A 483 -10.40 -9.63 7.84
CA ALA A 483 -10.91 -8.35 8.30
C ALA A 483 -10.62 -8.12 9.78
N ASP A 484 -10.81 -9.16 10.60
CA ASP A 484 -10.54 -9.09 12.04
C ASP A 484 -10.22 -10.45 12.66
N VAL A 485 -9.51 -10.45 13.78
CA VAL A 485 -9.20 -11.66 14.58
C VAL A 485 -9.45 -11.35 16.05
N LYS A 486 -10.14 -12.25 16.74
CA LYS A 486 -10.36 -12.18 18.19
C LYS A 486 -10.00 -13.48 18.88
N TYR A 487 -9.23 -13.40 19.94
CA TYR A 487 -8.95 -14.55 20.80
C TYR A 487 -10.09 -14.73 21.82
N TRP A 488 -10.43 -15.99 22.10
CA TRP A 488 -11.42 -16.35 23.10
C TRP A 488 -11.17 -17.76 23.64
N ASP A 489 -10.82 -17.89 24.92
CA ASP A 489 -10.72 -19.17 25.65
C ASP A 489 -9.98 -20.30 24.89
N GLY A 490 -8.78 -20.01 24.40
CA GLY A 490 -7.96 -20.96 23.65
C GLY A 490 -8.40 -21.17 22.20
N ARG A 491 -9.43 -20.46 21.74
CA ARG A 491 -9.86 -20.40 20.35
C ARG A 491 -9.54 -19.03 19.76
N ILE A 492 -9.53 -18.96 18.44
CA ILE A 492 -9.58 -17.68 17.72
C ILE A 492 -10.80 -17.66 16.80
N VAL A 493 -11.46 -16.52 16.73
CA VAL A 493 -12.52 -16.25 15.77
C VAL A 493 -11.94 -15.30 14.72
N VAL A 494 -11.96 -15.74 13.47
CA VAL A 494 -11.38 -15.06 12.32
C VAL A 494 -12.50 -14.60 11.40
N GLY A 495 -12.62 -13.30 11.25
CA GLY A 495 -13.54 -12.67 10.33
C GLY A 495 -12.91 -12.46 8.96
N ARG A 496 -13.53 -12.98 7.90
CA ARG A 496 -13.07 -12.85 6.52
C ARG A 496 -13.65 -11.61 5.85
N THR A 497 -12.89 -11.01 4.94
CA THR A 497 -13.32 -9.83 4.15
C THR A 497 -14.54 -10.12 3.27
N GLU A 498 -14.81 -11.39 2.95
CA GLU A 498 -15.99 -11.80 2.18
C GLU A 498 -17.27 -11.91 3.03
N GLY A 499 -17.14 -11.86 4.36
CA GLY A 499 -18.26 -11.92 5.31
C GLY A 499 -18.32 -13.18 6.18
N ASP A 500 -17.54 -14.22 5.83
CA ASP A 500 -17.53 -15.49 6.55
C ASP A 500 -16.75 -15.40 7.87
N LEU A 501 -17.07 -16.31 8.79
CA LEU A 501 -16.41 -16.44 10.09
C LEU A 501 -15.88 -17.85 10.29
N ASP A 502 -14.61 -17.94 10.66
CA ASP A 502 -13.96 -19.20 11.02
C ASP A 502 -13.62 -19.20 12.51
N VAL A 503 -13.94 -20.29 13.21
CA VAL A 503 -13.50 -20.53 14.59
C VAL A 503 -12.44 -21.60 14.56
N PHE A 504 -11.25 -21.30 15.07
CA PHE A 504 -10.16 -22.26 15.20
C PHE A 504 -9.89 -22.56 16.67
N ASP A 505 -9.75 -23.83 17.01
CA ASP A 505 -9.24 -24.25 18.31
C ASP A 505 -7.71 -24.23 18.29
N CYS A 506 -7.10 -23.44 19.17
CA CYS A 506 -5.65 -23.26 19.29
C CYS A 506 -5.08 -23.96 20.54
N ARG A 507 -5.85 -24.81 21.24
CA ARG A 507 -5.40 -25.53 22.44
C ARG A 507 -4.53 -26.75 22.14
N PHE A 508 -4.60 -27.26 20.90
CA PHE A 508 -3.80 -28.41 20.44
C PHE A 508 -2.50 -27.94 19.75
N GLU A 509 -1.51 -28.84 19.66
CA GLU A 509 -0.22 -28.57 18.96
C GLU A 509 -0.39 -28.10 17.51
N ARG A 510 -1.56 -28.37 16.91
CA ARG A 510 -1.97 -27.87 15.60
C ARG A 510 -3.34 -27.22 15.73
N CYS A 511 -3.45 -25.96 15.32
CA CYS A 511 -4.74 -25.27 15.29
C CYS A 511 -5.69 -25.95 14.29
N CYS A 512 -6.91 -26.25 14.72
CA CYS A 512 -7.90 -26.95 13.90
C CYS A 512 -9.14 -26.08 13.71
N LEU A 513 -9.69 -26.09 12.49
CA LEU A 513 -10.98 -25.43 12.23
C LEU A 513 -12.08 -26.18 12.96
N GLU A 514 -12.74 -25.52 13.91
CA GLU A 514 -13.84 -26.07 14.71
C GLU A 514 -15.19 -25.74 14.08
N LYS A 515 -15.34 -24.51 13.56
CA LYS A 515 -16.61 -24.04 12.98
C LYS A 515 -16.35 -23.10 11.81
N HIS A 516 -17.09 -23.29 10.73
CA HIS A 516 -17.13 -22.35 9.61
C HIS A 516 -18.57 -21.85 9.46
N VAL A 517 -18.77 -20.54 9.58
CA VAL A 517 -20.05 -19.88 9.42
C VAL A 517 -20.03 -19.15 8.08
N VAL A 518 -20.71 -19.74 7.10
CA VAL A 518 -20.89 -19.15 5.77
C VAL A 518 -22.00 -18.13 5.84
N GLN A 519 -21.66 -16.87 5.58
CA GLN A 519 -22.62 -15.80 5.39
C GLN A 519 -22.57 -15.28 3.95
N GLY A 520 -21.36 -15.16 3.38
CA GLY A 520 -21.12 -14.48 2.12
C GLY A 520 -21.31 -12.96 2.22
N ARG A 521 -21.41 -12.32 1.05
CA ARG A 521 -21.53 -10.86 0.95
C ARG A 521 -22.78 -10.35 1.70
N PRO A 522 -22.67 -9.23 2.41
CA PRO A 522 -21.62 -8.20 2.35
C PRO A 522 -20.39 -8.50 3.22
N GLY A 523 -19.27 -7.82 2.96
CA GLY A 523 -18.02 -8.05 3.68
C GLY A 523 -18.07 -7.65 5.16
N LEU A 524 -17.28 -8.34 5.98
CA LEU A 524 -17.12 -8.04 7.40
C LEU A 524 -16.16 -6.84 7.59
N SER A 525 -16.48 -5.92 8.49
CA SER A 525 -15.61 -4.81 8.90
C SER A 525 -14.86 -5.08 10.21
N LYS A 526 -15.56 -5.60 11.23
CA LYS A 526 -14.97 -5.85 12.57
C LYS A 526 -15.68 -7.02 13.27
N LEU A 527 -15.02 -7.55 14.30
CA LEU A 527 -15.50 -8.63 15.14
C LEU A 527 -15.22 -8.33 16.62
N GLU A 528 -16.14 -8.70 17.50
CA GLU A 528 -15.93 -8.71 18.96
C GLU A 528 -16.49 -10.02 19.52
N VAL A 529 -15.83 -10.62 20.52
CA VAL A 529 -16.33 -11.85 21.17
C VAL A 529 -16.84 -11.52 22.58
N LEU A 530 -18.04 -12.02 22.89
CA LEU A 530 -18.67 -12.03 24.19
C LEU A 530 -18.21 -13.27 24.95
N GLU A 531 -17.09 -13.13 25.69
CA GLU A 531 -16.41 -14.27 26.30
C GLU A 531 -17.33 -15.12 27.20
N ASP A 532 -18.14 -14.46 28.04
CA ASP A 532 -19.05 -15.10 29.00
C ASP A 532 -20.22 -15.85 28.34
N GLN A 533 -20.56 -15.50 27.09
CA GLN A 533 -21.74 -16.03 26.39
C GLN A 533 -21.36 -16.94 25.21
N GLY A 534 -20.08 -17.00 24.83
CA GLY A 534 -19.63 -17.73 23.64
C GLY A 534 -20.27 -17.21 22.34
N LEU A 535 -20.58 -15.92 22.28
CA LEU A 535 -21.17 -15.27 21.12
C LEU A 535 -20.14 -14.36 20.45
N ALA A 536 -20.12 -14.33 19.12
CA ALA A 536 -19.38 -13.35 18.35
C ALA A 536 -20.34 -12.31 17.78
N VAL A 537 -19.96 -11.04 17.90
CA VAL A 537 -20.66 -9.89 17.36
C VAL A 537 -19.90 -9.43 16.12
N ALA A 538 -20.52 -9.62 14.96
CA ALA A 538 -19.93 -9.40 13.65
C ALA A 538 -20.57 -8.18 12.99
N TYR A 539 -19.73 -7.25 12.55
CA TYR A 539 -20.15 -5.97 11.96
C TYR A 539 -19.92 -6.02 10.45
N TYR A 540 -20.97 -5.75 9.69
CA TYR A 540 -20.97 -5.87 8.23
C TYR A 540 -21.07 -4.50 7.54
N LEU A 541 -20.50 -4.42 6.33
CA LEU A 541 -20.46 -3.20 5.53
C LEU A 541 -21.84 -2.73 5.02
N ASP A 542 -22.87 -3.56 5.13
CA ASP A 542 -24.28 -3.19 4.90
C ASP A 542 -24.90 -2.39 6.05
N GLY A 543 -24.13 -2.13 7.11
CA GLY A 543 -24.62 -1.43 8.29
C GLY A 543 -25.41 -2.34 9.24
N VAL A 544 -25.30 -3.66 9.09
CA VAL A 544 -25.96 -4.65 9.93
C VAL A 544 -24.96 -5.23 10.94
N VAL A 545 -25.39 -5.33 12.19
CA VAL A 545 -24.69 -6.10 13.21
C VAL A 545 -25.37 -7.43 13.39
N ARG A 546 -24.59 -8.52 13.40
CA ARG A 546 -25.08 -9.88 13.57
C ARG A 546 -24.41 -10.52 14.77
N MET A 547 -25.21 -11.17 15.60
CA MET A 547 -24.70 -12.03 16.67
C MET A 547 -24.74 -13.48 16.24
N ILE A 548 -23.61 -14.16 16.45
CA ILE A 548 -23.37 -15.51 15.96
C ILE A 548 -22.85 -16.34 17.12
N ASP A 549 -23.50 -17.46 17.41
CA ASP A 549 -23.00 -18.41 18.39
C ASP A 549 -21.71 -19.05 17.90
N VAL A 550 -20.62 -18.87 18.65
CA VAL A 550 -19.31 -19.46 18.39
C VAL A 550 -18.92 -20.50 19.43
N GLY A 551 -19.71 -20.67 20.50
CA GLY A 551 -19.39 -21.52 21.64
C GLY A 551 -20.08 -22.88 21.69
N GLY A 552 -21.11 -23.11 20.87
CA GLY A 552 -21.80 -24.40 20.82
C GLY A 552 -20.91 -25.59 20.46
N VAL A 553 -20.51 -26.38 21.47
CA VAL A 553 -19.96 -27.73 21.31
C VAL A 553 -21.12 -28.72 21.19
N GLY A 554 -21.41 -29.22 19.99
CA GLY A 554 -22.44 -30.22 19.76
C GLY A 554 -22.29 -30.88 18.40
N GLY A 555 -21.85 -32.14 18.39
CA GLY A 555 -21.46 -32.88 17.20
C GLY A 555 -22.59 -33.27 16.26
N GLY A 556 -22.20 -33.62 15.03
CA GLY A 556 -23.07 -34.23 14.02
C GLY A 556 -23.09 -33.46 12.71
N GLU A 557 -22.36 -34.00 11.73
CA GLU A 557 -22.39 -33.70 10.29
C GLU A 557 -21.70 -32.42 9.79
N VAL A 558 -20.67 -32.66 8.98
CA VAL A 558 -20.23 -31.80 7.88
C VAL A 558 -21.40 -31.70 6.89
N GLY A 559 -22.33 -30.81 7.17
CA GLY A 559 -23.55 -30.61 6.39
C GLY A 559 -24.09 -29.23 6.68
N GLY A 560 -24.04 -28.35 5.68
CA GLY A 560 -24.35 -26.93 5.80
C GLY A 560 -25.66 -26.64 6.51
N ARG A 561 -25.57 -26.33 7.81
CA ARG A 561 -26.60 -25.63 8.54
C ARG A 561 -26.13 -24.20 8.69
N VAL A 562 -26.66 -23.33 7.83
CA VAL A 562 -26.64 -21.89 8.04
C VAL A 562 -27.21 -21.65 9.43
N VAL A 563 -26.35 -21.30 10.38
CA VAL A 563 -26.82 -20.80 11.67
C VAL A 563 -27.39 -19.43 11.34
N GLU A 564 -28.72 -19.31 11.31
CA GLU A 564 -29.36 -18.01 11.16
C GLU A 564 -28.80 -17.07 12.23
N PRO A 565 -28.41 -15.82 11.87
CA PRO A 565 -27.94 -14.86 12.86
C PRO A 565 -29.02 -14.71 13.92
N SER A 566 -28.68 -14.95 15.19
CA SER A 566 -29.66 -15.04 16.27
C SER A 566 -30.40 -13.72 16.51
N MET A 567 -29.81 -12.60 16.06
CA MET A 567 -30.43 -11.27 16.06
C MET A 567 -29.75 -10.37 15.01
N VAL A 568 -30.57 -9.59 14.29
CA VAL A 568 -30.16 -8.60 13.29
C VAL A 568 -30.51 -7.22 13.83
N TYR A 569 -29.50 -6.40 14.12
CA TYR A 569 -29.71 -5.02 14.58
C TYR A 569 -29.87 -4.11 13.36
N GLY A 570 -31.12 -3.84 12.97
CA GLY A 570 -31.46 -2.95 11.86
C GLY A 570 -32.29 -1.75 12.31
N GLY A 571 -31.97 -0.55 11.82
CA GLY A 571 -32.86 0.61 11.91
C GLY A 571 -32.22 1.95 12.32
N GLY A 572 -31.05 1.95 12.96
CA GLY A 572 -30.36 3.17 13.41
C GLY A 572 -29.32 3.75 12.45
N HIS A 573 -28.83 2.93 11.51
CA HIS A 573 -27.76 3.29 10.56
C HIS A 573 -28.37 3.45 9.16
N LYS A 574 -29.15 4.51 8.96
CA LYS A 574 -29.67 4.86 7.62
C LYS A 574 -28.72 5.86 6.98
N GLY A 575 -28.09 5.49 5.86
CA GLY A 575 -27.72 6.51 4.86
C GLY A 575 -26.39 6.37 4.11
N GLU A 576 -25.36 5.72 4.63
CA GLU A 576 -24.05 5.70 3.94
C GLU A 576 -23.33 4.36 4.08
N THR A 577 -22.89 3.81 2.93
CA THR A 577 -21.87 2.75 2.86
C THR A 577 -20.69 3.14 3.75
N LEU A 578 -20.30 2.26 4.70
CA LEU A 578 -19.25 2.46 5.75
C LEU A 578 -19.73 3.00 7.12
N SER A 579 -21.04 3.09 7.39
CA SER A 579 -21.57 3.67 8.63
C SER A 579 -21.17 3.00 9.96
N LEU A 580 -20.58 1.80 9.94
CA LEU A 580 -20.19 1.00 11.12
C LEU A 580 -18.72 0.56 11.01
N LEU A 581 -17.80 1.40 11.52
CA LEU A 581 -16.36 1.14 11.46
C LEU A 581 -15.82 0.35 12.65
N ARG A 582 -16.35 0.59 13.85
CA ARG A 582 -15.94 -0.06 15.11
C ARG A 582 -17.11 -0.10 16.08
N ALA A 583 -17.10 -1.12 16.92
CA ALA A 583 -18.08 -1.30 17.97
C ALA A 583 -17.50 -2.20 19.06
N SER A 584 -18.00 -2.04 20.27
CA SER A 584 -17.55 -2.77 21.44
C SER A 584 -18.72 -3.06 22.36
N VAL A 585 -18.65 -4.18 23.07
CA VAL A 585 -19.64 -4.58 24.06
C VAL A 585 -19.26 -3.98 25.40
N VAL A 586 -20.25 -3.46 26.13
CA VAL A 586 -20.11 -2.78 27.43
C VAL A 586 -21.09 -3.37 28.46
N ASP A 587 -20.91 -3.03 29.74
CA ASP A 587 -21.78 -3.48 30.85
C ASP A 587 -21.89 -5.03 30.93
N SER A 588 -20.74 -5.71 31.01
CA SER A 588 -20.65 -7.17 31.15
C SER A 588 -21.46 -7.97 30.10
N GLY A 589 -21.48 -7.50 28.84
CA GLY A 589 -22.22 -8.20 27.79
C GLY A 589 -23.68 -7.81 27.64
N ARG A 590 -24.18 -6.83 28.42
CA ARG A 590 -25.58 -6.41 28.36
C ARG A 590 -25.84 -5.39 27.26
N LEU A 591 -24.89 -4.50 27.01
CA LEU A 591 -25.04 -3.39 26.08
C LEU A 591 -23.96 -3.46 24.98
N MET A 592 -24.28 -2.95 23.80
CA MET A 592 -23.37 -2.87 22.66
C MET A 592 -23.32 -1.43 22.18
N VAL A 593 -22.12 -0.90 21.98
CA VAL A 593 -21.91 0.46 21.49
C VAL A 593 -21.27 0.40 20.11
N ALA A 594 -21.90 1.04 19.14
CA ALA A 594 -21.46 0.99 17.75
C ALA A 594 -21.31 2.40 17.16
N GLY A 595 -20.11 2.70 16.63
CA GLY A 595 -19.80 4.01 16.05
C GLY A 595 -20.60 4.29 14.79
N ASN A 596 -21.00 5.55 14.57
CA ASN A 596 -21.76 5.98 13.40
C ASN A 596 -21.05 7.13 12.66
N GLU A 597 -20.85 6.94 11.34
CA GLU A 597 -20.26 7.96 10.45
C GLU A 597 -21.27 8.99 9.90
N GLY A 598 -22.58 8.80 10.12
CA GLY A 598 -23.64 9.64 9.55
C GLY A 598 -23.70 11.07 10.11
N GLU A 599 -24.45 11.95 9.42
CA GLU A 599 -24.68 13.35 9.81
C GLU A 599 -25.22 13.43 11.26
N GLY A 600 -24.36 13.83 12.20
CA GLY A 600 -24.67 13.96 13.62
C GLY A 600 -23.57 13.49 14.56
N GLY A 601 -22.64 12.63 14.11
CA GLY A 601 -21.52 12.14 14.93
C GLY A 601 -21.95 11.29 16.14
N GLY A 602 -21.05 10.47 16.68
CA GLY A 602 -21.28 9.66 17.89
C GLY A 602 -21.56 8.17 17.65
N ALA A 603 -21.91 7.47 18.73
CA ALA A 603 -22.13 6.03 18.74
C ALA A 603 -23.53 5.66 19.27
N SER A 604 -24.15 4.67 18.66
CA SER A 604 -25.45 4.13 19.07
C SER A 604 -25.25 3.06 20.12
N VAL A 605 -26.11 3.03 21.14
CA VAL A 605 -26.10 2.00 22.19
C VAL A 605 -27.30 1.08 22.00
N TYR A 606 -27.06 -0.22 22.00
CA TYR A 606 -28.04 -1.28 21.81
C TYR A 606 -28.06 -2.21 23.02
N ASP A 607 -29.23 -2.77 23.31
CA ASP A 607 -29.36 -3.87 24.26
C ASP A 607 -29.05 -5.19 23.56
N VAL A 608 -28.09 -5.95 24.10
CA VAL A 608 -27.62 -7.20 23.51
C VAL A 608 -28.70 -8.29 23.53
N LYS A 609 -29.61 -8.26 24.51
CA LYS A 609 -30.67 -9.27 24.63
C LYS A 609 -31.88 -8.96 23.76
N THR A 610 -32.25 -7.69 23.63
CA THR A 610 -33.50 -7.31 22.96
C THR A 610 -33.32 -6.81 21.54
N GLY A 611 -32.11 -6.46 21.12
CA GLY A 611 -31.91 -5.85 19.79
C GLY A 611 -32.19 -4.35 19.75
N GLU A 612 -32.77 -3.78 20.81
CA GLU A 612 -33.34 -2.44 20.78
C GLU A 612 -32.28 -1.36 21.04
N ALA A 613 -32.40 -0.23 20.32
CA ALA A 613 -31.60 0.95 20.57
C ALA A 613 -31.99 1.58 21.92
N ARG A 614 -31.04 1.63 22.86
CA ARG A 614 -31.18 2.23 24.19
C ARG A 614 -30.88 3.73 24.20
N GLY A 615 -30.06 4.21 23.27
CA GLY A 615 -29.71 5.62 23.16
C GLY A 615 -28.54 5.90 22.22
N ARG A 616 -28.03 7.14 22.26
CA ARG A 616 -26.86 7.59 21.48
C ARG A 616 -25.91 8.39 22.38
N VAL A 617 -24.62 8.11 22.28
CA VAL A 617 -23.54 8.86 22.94
C VAL A 617 -22.84 9.74 21.89
N GLY A 618 -22.73 11.04 22.15
CA GLY A 618 -22.22 12.03 21.19
C GLY A 618 -20.74 12.36 21.39
N THR A 619 -20.03 12.65 20.30
CA THR A 619 -18.61 13.05 20.30
C THR A 619 -18.38 14.53 19.91
N GLY A 620 -19.44 15.34 19.89
CA GLY A 620 -19.41 16.71 19.34
C GLY A 620 -19.52 16.74 17.81
N LYS A 621 -19.05 17.83 17.16
CA LYS A 621 -19.09 17.98 15.70
C LYS A 621 -17.96 17.16 15.04
N GLY A 622 -18.28 16.01 14.44
CA GLY A 622 -17.35 15.19 13.64
C GLY A 622 -17.85 13.76 13.41
N LYS A 623 -17.08 12.92 12.70
CA LYS A 623 -17.43 11.52 12.43
C LYS A 623 -16.80 10.59 13.48
N ALA A 624 -17.60 9.82 14.21
CA ALA A 624 -17.10 8.86 15.19
C ALA A 624 -16.70 7.56 14.48
N CYS A 625 -15.39 7.28 14.40
CA CYS A 625 -14.86 6.11 13.68
C CYS A 625 -14.31 5.02 14.61
N TRP A 626 -14.13 5.30 15.91
CA TRP A 626 -13.70 4.30 16.88
C TRP A 626 -14.48 4.37 18.20
N VAL A 627 -14.75 3.18 18.74
CA VAL A 627 -15.40 2.94 20.04
C VAL A 627 -14.58 1.88 20.75
N SER A 628 -14.28 2.09 22.03
CA SER A 628 -13.65 1.10 22.89
C SER A 628 -14.28 1.12 24.28
N ALA A 629 -14.34 -0.04 24.91
CA ALA A 629 -14.88 -0.22 26.24
C ALA A 629 -13.76 -0.58 27.22
N ALA A 630 -13.78 0.00 28.41
CA ALA A 630 -12.74 -0.13 29.43
C ALA A 630 -13.32 -0.28 30.84
N GLY A 631 -12.50 -0.80 31.75
CA GLY A 631 -12.86 -1.07 33.16
C GLY A 631 -13.24 -2.54 33.41
N GLU A 632 -13.17 -2.94 34.68
CA GLU A 632 -13.66 -4.23 35.15
C GLU A 632 -15.19 -4.27 34.93
N GLY A 633 -15.67 -5.14 34.04
CA GLY A 633 -17.07 -5.12 33.57
C GLY A 633 -17.38 -4.17 32.40
N LYS A 634 -16.37 -3.51 31.80
CA LYS A 634 -16.52 -2.62 30.63
C LYS A 634 -17.52 -1.47 30.83
N GLU A 635 -17.44 -0.81 31.99
CA GLU A 635 -18.36 0.27 32.42
C GLU A 635 -18.05 1.64 31.80
N GLU A 636 -16.87 1.83 31.20
CA GLU A 636 -16.46 3.08 30.58
C GLU A 636 -16.33 2.92 29.07
N ILE A 637 -16.85 3.89 28.31
CA ILE A 637 -16.91 3.89 26.87
C ILE A 637 -16.11 5.07 26.35
N ALA A 638 -15.02 4.81 25.65
CA ALA A 638 -14.30 5.82 24.89
C ALA A 638 -14.83 5.84 23.46
N VAL A 639 -15.21 7.03 22.97
CA VAL A 639 -15.66 7.24 21.60
C VAL A 639 -14.86 8.38 20.99
N GLY A 640 -14.36 8.20 19.77
CA GLY A 640 -13.65 9.25 19.04
C GLY A 640 -13.64 9.03 17.53
N GLY A 641 -13.06 9.99 16.81
CA GLY A 641 -12.88 9.86 15.37
C GLY A 641 -12.43 11.12 14.64
N TYR A 642 -12.57 11.12 13.31
CA TYR A 642 -12.08 12.20 12.45
C TYR A 642 -12.77 13.53 12.76
N GLY A 643 -11.99 14.48 13.26
CA GLY A 643 -12.46 15.83 13.62
C GLY A 643 -13.26 15.91 14.92
N CYS A 644 -13.42 14.81 15.65
CA CYS A 644 -14.07 14.79 16.97
C CYS A 644 -13.04 14.95 18.10
N LYS A 645 -13.45 15.56 19.22
CA LYS A 645 -12.74 15.33 20.50
C LYS A 645 -13.10 13.93 21.00
N GLY A 646 -12.12 13.17 21.48
CA GLY A 646 -12.38 11.91 22.17
C GLY A 646 -13.19 12.17 23.44
N THR A 647 -14.28 11.42 23.63
CA THR A 647 -15.15 11.54 24.81
C THR A 647 -15.22 10.22 25.54
N ILE A 648 -15.13 10.28 26.87
CA ILE A 648 -15.31 9.12 27.75
C ILE A 648 -16.68 9.23 28.41
N TRP A 649 -17.46 8.17 28.29
CA TRP A 649 -18.77 8.03 28.91
C TRP A 649 -18.72 6.91 29.94
N ARG A 650 -19.44 7.04 31.04
CA ARG A 650 -19.61 5.96 32.01
C ARG A 650 -21.03 5.42 31.91
N VAL A 651 -21.16 4.11 31.74
CA VAL A 651 -22.43 3.41 31.82
C VAL A 651 -22.85 3.39 33.29
N ARG A 652 -24.08 3.82 33.57
CA ARG A 652 -24.68 3.85 34.91
C ARG A 652 -26.04 3.17 34.89
#